data_AF-A0A851GHZ0-F1
#
_entry.id   AF-A0A851GHZ0-F1
#
_cell.length_a   1.000
_cell.length_b   1.000
_cell.length_c   1.000
_cell.angle_alpha   90.00
_cell.angle_beta   90.00
_cell.angle_gamma   90.00
#
_symmetry.space_group_name_H-M   'P 1'
#
loop_
_entity.id
_entity.type
_entity.pdbx_description
1 polymer ?
#
loop_
_entity_poly.entity_id
_entity_poly.type
_entity_poly.pdbx_seq_one_letter_code
_entity_poly.pdbx_strand_id
1 'polypeptide(L)'
;MNHQYVKKNGSALLIFGASLVASLGVSAQDSISVNFGADRNSSVVEEASKKTGAVLIDGDKWNNTAVNGSGSLAGLIDSNGAATFATVNWTARNTYRSGSTGATDTSENGDLTTGYLDDGDGGWNVDFSSPYLLNDIYVIHATDQGNPANMSVVSVNGTYYKGDGSGGTILASGSNDSWSAVNWTNADTLTESDHYLKIEDQVTVSLSALNSSPGRAAIAGLQVVDAYSGTLSYWDTNGTTTGSGDTGGTWGTDNFWSASETGEAATGSWASGNAAVFSAGTDGTGTHTITLSGAQTADAVWAKDGDITLAGDALNLTGSGIVRADAASSLTVNSAITGSDGLRKIGEGTVSIGTRATYTGGTVIDGGTLNLTGGGGSVGTLRGAVTINDGATLQLSTGDATGYGTGNRIDSITINGGTLHIDDGGGNQTFSNMALTMKGGTISSAGDSFDYFNGSTSLTTLASDETSTVSTASRLRQTNTTFTVADGAAEVDLLVSGALRQDGGTRNMIKEGDGLMQMTGSGTYAGTTTVNGGTLKISSEMRSSSSFTVNSGATLELGATNVFTAGHGSAMGDGRVITVNGGTLQMNSSFDSRFGNVTLNDGATWTSDRGVGSYDALLANTDAGAATVTVGGSGASTMNGTGGIHLQGVQNFDVADTTGDSAADLTVSMTLANKGSAGGADGGIFKSGAGTMRVEKAATFAGALTVDEGVYEAAAGTSGSASALGAGSATNTVTVNSGAQLLFSQNRGAGYHAADVTINGGTITFNSGDNSLASGKTLRFDTEAGLIDGTGQWRLRDTGNKVVVTAAASGSQINVSNLTMTTSGGGLHTFDVEDGLGTLDLVVNSAIGAHFGGEQLVKDGAGTMRLNGVNTYSGDTTINDGRFELGNLAELRFDIGNSGVNNQLLGAVGGTESLFLDGVLTFDLAAAGTNLGDSWQIVDVANLDESYGSNFGVKSLTGGTFADNSGLWQLDENGVTYQYSELTGSLSVVPEPGSLALLGLGAVSLLFRRRL
;
A
#
# COMPACT_ATOMS: atom_id res chain seq x y z
N MET A 1 37.42 -42.12 34.15
CA MET A 1 38.62 -42.34 33.32
C MET A 1 38.72 -41.13 32.40
N ASN A 2 39.73 -40.25 32.55
CA ASN A 2 41.12 -40.38 32.05
C ASN A 2 41.15 -40.22 30.51
N HIS A 3 42.04 -39.46 29.85
CA HIS A 3 43.23 -38.64 30.20
C HIS A 3 43.61 -37.86 28.90
N GLN A 4 44.45 -36.80 28.79
CA GLN A 4 45.24 -35.84 29.61
C GLN A 4 45.70 -34.72 28.60
N TYR A 5 46.22 -33.52 28.91
CA TYR A 5 46.24 -32.56 30.04
C TYR A 5 47.13 -31.36 29.57
N VAL A 6 47.63 -30.48 30.46
CA VAL A 6 48.77 -29.52 30.22
C VAL A 6 48.52 -28.33 29.25
N LYS A 7 48.91 -27.08 29.52
CA LYS A 7 49.33 -26.35 30.75
C LYS A 7 49.10 -24.85 30.53
N LYS A 8 48.75 -24.10 31.60
CA LYS A 8 48.94 -22.64 31.67
C LYS A 8 50.07 -22.36 32.68
N ASN A 9 51.23 -21.96 32.18
CA ASN A 9 52.28 -21.31 32.99
C ASN A 9 52.19 -19.79 32.71
N GLY A 10 52.52 -18.88 33.62
CA GLY A 10 52.93 -19.07 35.00
C GLY A 10 53.91 -17.99 35.45
N SER A 11 53.40 -16.82 35.84
CA SER A 11 54.19 -15.71 36.37
C SER A 11 54.22 -15.74 37.89
N ALA A 12 55.40 -15.64 38.50
CA ALA A 12 55.58 -15.92 39.92
C ALA A 12 55.30 -14.71 40.83
N LEU A 13 54.51 -14.94 41.88
CA LEU A 13 54.41 -14.03 43.03
C LEU A 13 55.72 -14.09 43.83
N LEU A 14 56.42 -12.96 43.96
CA LEU A 14 57.60 -12.83 44.81
C LEU A 14 57.45 -11.63 45.73
N ILE A 15 57.40 -11.86 47.04
CA ILE A 15 57.28 -10.83 48.08
C ILE A 15 58.61 -10.74 48.84
N PHE A 16 59.28 -9.59 48.80
CA PHE A 16 60.24 -9.18 49.85
C PHE A 16 60.58 -7.68 49.77
N GLY A 17 60.70 -7.05 50.94
CA GLY A 17 61.53 -5.85 51.15
C GLY A 17 60.89 -4.50 50.79
N ALA A 18 60.37 -3.79 51.79
CA ALA A 18 60.03 -2.38 51.63
C ALA A 18 61.28 -1.49 51.82
N SER A 19 61.65 -0.71 50.80
CA SER A 19 62.15 0.66 50.92
C SER A 19 62.27 1.33 49.54
N LEU A 20 62.29 2.67 49.53
CA LEU A 20 62.49 3.55 48.38
C LEU A 20 61.44 3.42 47.25
N VAL A 21 60.27 4.03 47.48
CA VAL A 21 59.35 4.39 46.39
C VAL A 21 60.00 5.50 45.55
N ALA A 22 60.45 5.15 44.36
CA ALA A 22 60.52 6.08 43.24
C ALA A 22 59.24 5.89 42.41
N SER A 23 58.46 6.95 42.21
CA SER A 23 57.24 6.89 41.42
C SER A 23 57.60 6.70 39.94
N LEU A 24 57.44 5.46 39.45
CA LEU A 24 57.33 5.22 38.01
C LEU A 24 56.00 5.80 37.56
N GLY A 25 56.03 7.03 37.05
CA GLY A 25 54.89 7.61 36.36
C GLY A 25 54.58 6.77 35.13
N VAL A 26 53.36 6.25 35.06
CA VAL A 26 52.73 5.99 33.78
C VAL A 26 52.53 7.36 33.14
N SER A 27 52.94 7.57 31.89
CA SER A 27 52.53 8.77 31.17
C SER A 27 51.01 8.76 31.07
N ALA A 28 50.34 9.82 31.51
CA ALA A 28 48.94 10.00 31.19
C ALA A 28 48.79 10.01 29.66
N GLN A 29 47.68 9.46 29.15
CA GLN A 29 47.32 9.68 27.76
C GLN A 29 47.00 11.16 27.58
N ASP A 30 47.51 11.75 26.50
CA ASP A 30 47.26 13.16 26.21
C ASP A 30 45.76 13.38 26.01
N SER A 31 45.23 14.42 26.65
CA SER A 31 43.79 14.67 26.67
C SER A 31 43.46 16.15 26.77
N ILE A 32 42.32 16.53 26.19
CA ILE A 32 41.79 17.89 26.20
C ILE A 32 40.46 17.85 26.93
N SER A 33 40.37 18.56 28.05
CA SER A 33 39.15 18.66 28.84
C SER A 33 38.55 20.05 28.77
N VAL A 34 37.23 20.13 28.65
CA VAL A 34 36.42 21.34 28.50
C VAL A 34 35.41 21.42 29.64
N ASN A 35 35.32 22.58 30.28
CA ASN A 35 34.35 22.87 31.34
C ASN A 35 33.41 23.99 30.87
N PHE A 36 32.13 23.65 30.66
CA PHE A 36 31.10 24.61 30.25
C PHE A 36 30.59 25.50 31.42
N GLY A 37 31.14 25.28 32.63
CA GLY A 37 30.99 26.13 33.82
C GLY A 37 31.82 27.41 33.76
N ALA A 38 31.34 28.48 34.43
CA ALA A 38 32.01 29.78 34.47
C ALA A 38 33.21 29.81 35.44
N ASP A 39 34.34 30.32 34.94
CA ASP A 39 35.65 30.50 35.56
C ASP A 39 35.74 30.60 37.12
N ARG A 40 36.52 29.69 37.71
CA ARG A 40 37.10 29.82 39.06
C ARG A 40 38.63 29.94 38.98
N ASN A 41 39.14 31.16 39.15
CA ASN A 41 40.58 31.35 39.30
C ASN A 41 41.09 30.75 40.62
N SER A 42 42.15 29.94 40.53
CA SER A 42 43.01 29.46 41.64
C SER A 42 42.42 28.50 42.70
N SER A 43 42.05 27.28 42.29
CA SER A 43 42.36 26.06 43.07
C SER A 43 42.33 24.83 42.18
N VAL A 44 43.13 23.80 42.51
CA VAL A 44 43.18 22.52 41.78
C VAL A 44 41.83 21.80 41.89
N VAL A 45 41.40 21.17 40.80
CA VAL A 45 40.25 20.27 40.74
C VAL A 45 40.66 18.91 41.34
N GLU A 46 40.78 18.83 42.67
CA GLU A 46 41.22 17.60 43.33
C GLU A 46 40.10 16.53 43.43
N GLU A 47 38.82 16.86 43.19
CA GLU A 47 37.70 15.98 43.50
C GLU A 47 37.23 15.07 42.34
N ALA A 48 37.32 15.49 41.07
CA ALA A 48 37.12 14.57 39.93
C ALA A 48 38.12 13.41 39.92
N SER A 49 39.24 13.54 40.63
CA SER A 49 40.28 12.51 40.69
C SER A 49 39.89 11.20 41.38
N LYS A 50 38.67 11.12 41.96
CA LYS A 50 38.36 10.15 43.03
C LYS A 50 37.49 8.94 42.66
N LYS A 51 36.94 8.85 41.44
CA LYS A 51 36.19 7.66 40.97
C LYS A 51 36.40 7.35 39.48
N THR A 52 37.30 6.37 39.23
CA THR A 52 37.21 5.26 38.24
C THR A 52 36.76 5.46 36.77
N GLY A 53 36.35 6.64 36.31
CA GLY A 53 35.91 6.90 34.94
C GLY A 53 36.94 7.67 34.11
N ALA A 54 36.91 9.00 34.23
CA ALA A 54 37.71 9.95 33.45
C ALA A 54 39.22 9.89 33.73
N VAL A 55 40.02 10.38 32.79
CA VAL A 55 41.49 10.47 32.91
C VAL A 55 41.89 11.62 33.84
N LEU A 56 42.80 11.31 34.77
CA LEU A 56 43.28 12.22 35.80
C LEU A 56 44.17 13.32 35.20
N ILE A 57 43.72 14.58 35.27
CA ILE A 57 44.49 15.77 34.88
C ILE A 57 44.37 16.88 35.92
N ASP A 58 45.35 17.78 35.98
CA ASP A 58 45.34 18.92 36.90
C ASP A 58 44.24 19.94 36.56
N GLY A 59 43.67 20.58 37.59
CA GLY A 59 42.55 21.53 37.43
C GLY A 59 42.85 22.77 36.58
N ASP A 60 44.11 23.18 36.46
CA ASP A 60 44.53 24.30 35.60
C ASP A 60 44.69 23.91 34.12
N LYS A 61 44.53 22.62 33.78
CA LYS A 61 44.54 22.07 32.41
C LYS A 61 43.15 21.95 31.80
N TRP A 62 42.11 22.36 32.54
CA TRP A 62 40.74 22.41 32.02
C TRP A 62 40.50 23.68 31.22
N ASN A 63 39.97 23.52 30.01
CA ASN A 63 39.56 24.62 29.14
C ASN A 63 38.21 25.16 29.63
N ASN A 64 38.27 26.15 30.53
CA ASN A 64 37.11 26.75 31.18
C ASN A 64 36.44 27.80 30.28
N THR A 65 35.11 27.73 30.15
CA THR A 65 34.34 28.75 29.42
C THR A 65 34.01 29.96 30.32
N ALA A 66 33.93 31.16 29.74
CA ALA A 66 33.49 32.38 30.44
C ALA A 66 32.14 32.92 29.93
N VAL A 67 31.43 32.15 29.10
CA VAL A 67 30.32 32.62 28.26
C VAL A 67 28.99 32.08 28.75
N ASN A 68 28.08 32.98 29.16
CA ASN A 68 26.70 32.63 29.52
C ASN A 68 25.83 32.52 28.26
N GLY A 69 25.95 31.43 27.51
CA GLY A 69 25.26 31.25 26.23
C GLY A 69 25.94 30.22 25.35
N SER A 70 25.48 30.12 24.10
CA SER A 70 26.26 29.53 23.03
C SER A 70 27.61 30.21 22.90
N GLY A 71 28.62 29.46 22.47
CA GLY A 71 29.99 29.95 22.43
C GLY A 71 30.93 29.07 21.62
N SER A 72 32.17 29.51 21.60
CA SER A 72 33.30 28.79 21.01
C SER A 72 34.56 29.02 21.83
N LEU A 73 35.43 28.02 21.87
CA LEU A 73 36.82 28.12 22.31
C LEU A 73 37.72 27.50 21.22
N ALA A 74 38.92 28.03 21.07
CA ALA A 74 39.91 27.59 20.08
C ALA A 74 41.31 27.73 20.64
N GLY A 75 42.24 26.87 20.19
CA GLY A 75 43.59 26.82 20.77
C GLY A 75 43.59 26.14 22.14
N LEU A 76 42.76 25.10 22.32
CA LEU A 76 42.57 24.44 23.61
C LEU A 76 43.88 23.83 24.11
N ILE A 77 44.12 23.88 25.41
CA ILE A 77 45.28 23.22 26.02
C ILE A 77 45.02 21.74 26.30
N ASP A 78 46.08 20.95 26.20
CA ASP A 78 46.09 19.54 26.60
C ASP A 78 46.37 19.37 28.12
N SER A 79 46.41 18.11 28.55
CA SER A 79 46.77 17.64 29.89
C SER A 79 48.18 18.05 30.35
N ASN A 80 49.08 18.41 29.44
CA ASN A 80 50.42 18.91 29.76
C ASN A 80 50.44 20.45 29.90
N GLY A 81 49.46 21.15 29.31
CA GLY A 81 49.39 22.61 29.22
C GLY A 81 49.96 23.17 27.91
N ALA A 82 50.21 22.32 26.90
CA ALA A 82 50.57 22.74 25.55
C ALA A 82 49.31 23.17 24.79
N ALA A 83 49.40 24.24 24.00
CA ALA A 83 48.31 24.70 23.15
C ALA A 83 48.19 23.82 21.90
N THR A 84 47.01 23.26 21.67
CA THR A 84 46.70 22.40 20.52
C THR A 84 45.91 23.17 19.45
N PHE A 85 45.70 22.56 18.29
CA PHE A 85 44.82 23.10 17.25
C PHE A 85 43.32 22.84 17.51
N ALA A 86 42.96 22.23 18.63
CA ALA A 86 41.59 21.85 18.93
C ALA A 86 40.68 23.08 19.11
N THR A 87 39.40 22.89 18.79
CA THR A 87 38.33 23.88 18.99
C THR A 87 37.07 23.19 19.49
N VAL A 88 36.22 23.91 20.21
CA VAL A 88 34.91 23.43 20.65
C VAL A 88 33.86 24.52 20.52
N ASN A 89 32.72 24.18 19.95
CA ASN A 89 31.57 25.06 19.72
C ASN A 89 30.35 24.47 20.43
N TRP A 90 29.43 25.30 20.95
CA TRP A 90 28.21 24.81 21.58
C TRP A 90 27.03 25.79 21.46
N THR A 91 25.80 25.28 21.48
CA THR A 91 24.60 26.05 21.06
C THR A 91 23.67 26.52 22.18
N ALA A 92 23.75 25.98 23.40
CA ALA A 92 22.85 26.31 24.51
C ALA A 92 23.49 27.15 25.62
N ARG A 93 22.66 27.58 26.59
CA ARG A 93 23.09 28.39 27.73
C ARG A 93 23.66 27.51 28.84
N ASN A 94 24.67 28.05 29.52
CA ASN A 94 24.94 27.71 30.91
C ASN A 94 23.92 28.48 31.78
N THR A 95 22.96 27.75 32.37
CA THR A 95 21.69 28.35 32.80
C THR A 95 21.52 28.50 34.32
N TYR A 96 22.41 27.94 35.16
CA TYR A 96 22.23 27.97 36.62
C TYR A 96 23.48 28.33 37.43
N ARG A 97 23.32 29.34 38.30
CA ARG A 97 24.14 29.55 39.51
C ARG A 97 23.27 29.24 40.73
N SER A 98 23.82 28.51 41.70
CA SER A 98 23.16 28.13 42.95
C SER A 98 22.94 29.31 43.92
N GLY A 99 22.05 30.24 43.55
CA GLY A 99 21.61 31.34 44.41
C GLY A 99 20.50 30.96 45.41
N SER A 100 20.05 29.71 45.42
CA SER A 100 18.95 29.22 46.25
C SER A 100 19.42 28.85 47.66
N THR A 101 18.95 29.58 48.68
CA THR A 101 19.19 29.25 50.10
C THR A 101 18.47 27.96 50.49
N GLY A 102 19.12 26.82 50.33
CA GLY A 102 18.53 25.50 50.49
C GLY A 102 19.06 24.46 49.50
N ALA A 103 19.76 24.88 48.44
CA ALA A 103 20.66 23.98 47.73
C ALA A 103 21.79 23.58 48.68
N THR A 104 21.85 22.29 49.03
CA THR A 104 23.12 21.64 49.39
C THR A 104 24.06 21.70 48.19
N ASP A 105 25.35 21.43 48.37
CA ASP A 105 26.34 21.47 47.28
C ASP A 105 26.06 20.37 46.23
N THR A 106 25.19 20.67 45.25
CA THR A 106 24.63 19.70 44.30
C THR A 106 25.51 19.47 43.08
N SER A 107 26.72 18.98 43.33
CA SER A 107 27.25 17.83 42.61
C SER A 107 28.14 17.05 43.58
N GLU A 108 28.06 15.72 43.60
CA GLU A 108 28.97 14.89 44.41
C GLU A 108 30.41 14.84 43.81
N ASN A 109 30.69 15.72 42.84
CA ASN A 109 31.90 15.79 42.04
C ASN A 109 32.85 16.94 42.47
N GLY A 110 32.45 17.72 43.49
CA GLY A 110 33.32 18.62 44.27
C GLY A 110 33.92 19.82 43.52
N ASP A 111 33.25 20.98 43.61
CA ASP A 111 33.68 22.29 43.09
C ASP A 111 33.91 22.44 41.58
N LEU A 112 34.07 21.33 40.85
CA LEU A 112 33.74 21.24 39.44
C LEU A 112 32.28 21.65 39.19
N THR A 113 32.02 22.11 37.97
CA THR A 113 30.67 22.17 37.38
C THR A 113 29.63 22.99 38.14
N THR A 114 30.02 24.16 38.68
CA THR A 114 29.08 25.22 39.13
C THR A 114 28.36 25.94 37.97
N GLY A 115 27.94 25.16 36.97
CA GLY A 115 27.36 25.57 35.70
C GLY A 115 27.44 24.40 34.71
N TYR A 116 26.41 24.26 33.88
CA TYR A 116 26.19 23.12 32.98
C TYR A 116 25.40 23.59 31.75
N LEU A 117 25.59 22.94 30.61
CA LEU A 117 24.72 23.12 29.44
C LEU A 117 23.37 22.45 29.74
N ASP A 118 22.32 23.26 29.80
CA ASP A 118 20.93 22.83 29.96
C ASP A 118 20.05 23.74 29.11
N ASP A 119 19.20 23.10 28.32
CA ASP A 119 18.37 23.72 27.30
C ASP A 119 17.07 24.29 27.89
N GLY A 120 16.52 23.60 28.89
CA GLY A 120 15.20 23.88 29.41
C GLY A 120 14.11 23.82 28.33
N ASP A 121 14.03 22.66 27.67
CA ASP A 121 13.01 22.31 26.67
C ASP A 121 13.32 22.91 25.26
N GLY A 122 14.58 22.80 24.80
CA GLY A 122 15.08 23.49 23.60
C GLY A 122 16.15 22.77 22.75
N GLY A 123 16.76 21.69 23.23
CA GLY A 123 17.93 21.04 22.62
C GLY A 123 19.25 21.79 22.81
N TRP A 124 20.37 21.05 22.71
CA TRP A 124 21.72 21.62 22.64
C TRP A 124 22.65 20.72 21.81
N ASN A 125 23.69 21.30 21.22
CA ASN A 125 24.79 20.62 20.53
C ASN A 125 26.15 21.08 21.12
N VAL A 126 27.15 20.20 21.04
CA VAL A 126 28.59 20.50 21.24
C VAL A 126 29.37 19.84 20.11
N ASP A 127 30.13 20.62 19.35
CA ASP A 127 30.97 20.14 18.25
C ASP A 127 32.44 20.44 18.56
N PHE A 128 33.27 19.39 18.66
CA PHE A 128 34.67 19.45 19.07
C PHE A 128 35.58 18.93 17.94
N SER A 129 36.50 19.79 17.48
CA SER A 129 37.52 19.47 16.49
C SER A 129 38.74 18.87 17.19
N SER A 130 39.01 17.58 16.98
CA SER A 130 40.10 16.87 17.65
C SER A 130 41.41 16.79 16.84
N PRO A 131 42.57 16.99 17.50
CA PRO A 131 43.88 16.74 16.89
C PRO A 131 44.27 15.25 16.90
N TYR A 132 43.54 14.39 17.63
CA TYR A 132 43.90 12.97 17.78
C TYR A 132 43.39 12.10 16.62
N LEU A 133 44.06 10.99 16.33
CA LEU A 133 43.62 10.01 15.31
C LEU A 133 42.45 9.15 15.79
N LEU A 134 42.39 8.85 17.09
CA LEU A 134 41.30 8.15 17.76
C LEU A 134 41.05 8.81 19.12
N ASN A 135 39.81 8.77 19.59
CA ASN A 135 39.31 9.56 20.70
C ASN A 135 38.52 8.69 21.67
N ASP A 136 38.99 8.61 22.90
CA ASP A 136 38.15 8.16 24.02
C ASP A 136 37.38 9.38 24.54
N ILE A 137 36.06 9.38 24.31
CA ILE A 137 35.15 10.47 24.68
C ILE A 137 34.58 10.18 26.07
N TYR A 138 34.69 11.17 26.96
CA TYR A 138 34.11 11.16 28.29
C TYR A 138 33.10 12.31 28.43
N VAL A 139 31.81 11.98 28.46
CA VAL A 139 30.74 12.93 28.73
C VAL A 139 30.52 13.01 30.25
N ILE A 140 30.56 14.22 30.78
CA ILE A 140 30.42 14.48 32.22
C ILE A 140 29.01 15.01 32.44
N HIS A 141 28.14 14.23 33.05
CA HIS A 141 26.74 14.60 33.24
C HIS A 141 26.56 15.51 34.48
N ALA A 142 25.54 16.38 34.45
CA ALA A 142 25.08 17.14 35.60
C ALA A 142 23.71 16.63 36.07
N THR A 143 23.29 16.99 37.28
CA THR A 143 21.92 16.75 37.77
C THR A 143 21.26 18.06 38.17
N ASP A 144 20.02 18.28 37.73
CA ASP A 144 19.22 19.38 38.24
C ASP A 144 18.54 18.98 39.57
N GLN A 145 18.52 19.90 40.53
CA GLN A 145 17.83 19.80 41.83
C GLN A 145 18.12 18.54 42.68
N GLY A 146 19.23 17.83 42.43
CA GLY A 146 19.75 16.78 43.32
C GLY A 146 18.96 15.47 43.33
N ASN A 147 18.23 15.15 42.25
CA ASN A 147 17.62 13.82 42.08
C ASN A 147 18.31 13.04 40.95
N PRO A 148 19.22 12.10 41.25
CA PRO A 148 20.00 11.39 40.22
C PRO A 148 19.19 10.39 39.39
N ALA A 149 17.94 10.07 39.75
CA ALA A 149 17.15 9.03 39.09
C ALA A 149 16.72 9.34 37.64
N ASN A 150 16.84 10.60 37.19
CA ASN A 150 16.31 11.08 35.89
C ASN A 150 17.39 11.64 34.95
N MET A 151 18.57 11.01 34.88
CA MET A 151 19.60 11.36 33.89
C MET A 151 19.08 11.09 32.46
N SER A 152 19.12 12.11 31.60
CA SER A 152 18.42 12.10 30.30
C SER A 152 19.34 11.83 29.11
N VAL A 153 18.73 11.64 27.94
CA VAL A 153 19.40 11.13 26.74
C VAL A 153 20.40 12.15 26.18
N VAL A 154 21.63 11.71 26.00
CA VAL A 154 22.69 12.44 25.28
C VAL A 154 23.06 11.66 24.03
N SER A 155 23.19 12.33 22.89
CA SER A 155 23.80 11.78 21.68
C SER A 155 25.32 11.97 21.74
N VAL A 156 26.07 10.98 21.25
CA VAL A 156 27.49 11.15 20.86
C VAL A 156 27.67 10.54 19.49
N ASN A 157 28.18 11.32 18.53
CA ASN A 157 28.33 10.97 17.12
C ASN A 157 27.05 10.32 16.54
N GLY A 158 25.89 10.92 16.82
CA GLY A 158 24.56 10.45 16.40
C GLY A 158 23.97 9.29 17.22
N THR A 159 24.78 8.56 17.99
CA THR A 159 24.30 7.44 18.82
C THR A 159 23.72 7.96 20.13
N TYR A 160 22.48 7.60 20.45
CA TYR A 160 21.77 8.07 21.64
C TYR A 160 21.98 7.14 22.85
N TYR A 161 22.37 7.74 23.98
CA TYR A 161 22.77 7.07 25.21
C TYR A 161 21.90 7.54 26.38
N LYS A 162 21.42 6.60 27.21
CA LYS A 162 20.54 6.88 28.35
C LYS A 162 20.93 6.06 29.58
N GLY A 163 21.06 6.74 30.73
CA GLY A 163 21.21 6.08 32.03
C GLY A 163 19.93 5.38 32.50
N ASP A 164 20.08 4.28 33.23
CA ASP A 164 18.94 3.49 33.75
C ASP A 164 18.32 4.09 35.03
N GLY A 165 19.02 5.01 35.70
CA GLY A 165 18.60 5.68 36.93
C GLY A 165 18.89 4.88 38.22
N SER A 166 19.58 3.74 38.13
CA SER A 166 19.83 2.81 39.24
C SER A 166 21.32 2.51 39.45
N GLY A 167 22.06 3.50 39.95
CA GLY A 167 23.49 3.38 40.23
C GLY A 167 23.85 2.14 41.06
N GLY A 168 24.47 1.14 40.41
CA GLY A 168 24.91 -0.11 41.01
C GLY A 168 24.36 -1.40 40.37
N THR A 169 24.92 -1.80 39.21
CA THR A 169 24.92 -3.16 38.63
C THR A 169 23.84 -4.17 39.09
N ILE A 170 22.71 -4.23 38.38
CA ILE A 170 21.82 -5.42 38.34
C ILE A 170 21.37 -5.69 36.88
N LEU A 171 21.04 -6.96 36.59
CA LEU A 171 20.69 -7.46 35.25
C LEU A 171 19.21 -7.23 34.86
N ALA A 172 19.02 -6.73 33.64
CA ALA A 172 18.02 -7.13 32.63
C ALA A 172 16.52 -7.32 33.03
N SER A 173 15.65 -6.50 32.45
CA SER A 173 14.59 -6.95 31.52
C SER A 173 13.94 -5.75 30.84
N GLY A 174 13.48 -5.90 29.59
CA GLY A 174 13.00 -4.78 28.76
C GLY A 174 11.48 -4.68 28.63
N SER A 175 11.03 -3.49 28.23
CA SER A 175 9.74 -3.27 27.56
C SER A 175 9.91 -2.16 26.50
N ASN A 176 9.18 -2.29 25.39
CA ASN A 176 9.34 -1.49 24.18
C ASN A 176 8.50 -0.19 24.23
N ASP A 177 9.06 0.91 23.72
CA ASP A 177 8.31 2.08 23.20
C ASP A 177 9.30 2.97 22.41
N SER A 178 9.46 2.70 21.11
CA SER A 178 10.00 3.56 20.02
C SER A 178 11.28 4.40 20.26
N TRP A 179 12.07 4.12 21.30
CA TRP A 179 13.34 4.79 21.61
C TRP A 179 14.52 3.82 21.43
N SER A 180 15.25 3.90 20.31
CA SER A 180 16.46 3.10 20.07
C SER A 180 17.72 3.67 20.76
N ALA A 181 17.58 4.19 21.98
CA ALA A 181 18.72 4.55 22.82
C ALA A 181 19.34 3.27 23.41
N VAL A 182 20.67 3.16 23.41
CA VAL A 182 21.34 1.99 23.98
C VAL A 182 21.30 2.08 25.50
N ASN A 183 20.53 1.20 26.13
CA ASN A 183 20.57 0.99 27.59
C ASN A 183 22.00 0.62 28.00
N TRP A 184 22.59 1.36 28.93
CA TRP A 184 23.95 1.15 29.42
C TRP A 184 24.11 -0.22 30.08
N THR A 185 24.53 -1.19 29.27
CA THR A 185 24.74 -2.59 29.62
C THR A 185 25.88 -3.10 28.74
N ASN A 186 26.62 -4.11 29.21
CA ASN A 186 27.97 -4.46 28.72
C ASN A 186 28.03 -5.11 27.31
N ALA A 187 27.46 -4.47 26.29
CA ALA A 187 27.69 -4.74 24.88
C ALA A 187 28.66 -3.69 24.33
N ASP A 188 29.91 -4.13 24.12
CA ASP A 188 31.04 -3.44 23.47
C ASP A 188 31.44 -2.04 24.01
N THR A 189 32.66 -1.94 24.56
CA THR A 189 33.40 -0.73 25.02
C THR A 189 32.78 0.14 26.14
N LEU A 190 31.46 0.11 26.35
CA LEU A 190 30.80 0.91 27.38
C LEU A 190 31.17 0.46 28.81
N THR A 191 31.60 1.41 29.65
CA THR A 191 31.85 1.20 31.09
C THR A 191 31.09 2.24 31.92
N GLU A 192 30.22 1.79 32.83
CA GLU A 192 29.44 2.65 33.74
C GLU A 192 30.29 3.14 34.92
N SER A 193 30.13 4.42 35.28
CA SER A 193 30.42 4.91 36.64
C SER A 193 29.48 6.08 36.95
N ASP A 194 29.20 6.31 38.24
CA ASP A 194 28.00 6.98 38.78
C ASP A 194 27.47 8.23 38.03
N HIS A 195 28.34 9.04 37.39
CA HIS A 195 27.96 10.28 36.68
C HIS A 195 28.65 10.51 35.31
N TYR A 196 29.26 9.48 34.71
CA TYR A 196 30.06 9.61 33.47
C TYR A 196 29.67 8.58 32.41
N LEU A 197 29.69 8.98 31.14
CA LEU A 197 29.58 8.10 29.98
C LEU A 197 30.92 8.09 29.22
N LYS A 198 31.53 6.91 29.07
CA LYS A 198 32.71 6.70 28.19
C LYS A 198 32.28 6.06 26.87
N ILE A 199 32.85 6.55 25.76
CA ILE A 199 32.75 5.95 24.42
C ILE A 199 34.19 5.84 23.86
N GLU A 200 34.61 4.64 23.46
CA GLU A 200 36.00 4.36 23.06
C GLU A 200 36.21 4.46 21.53
N ASP A 201 37.47 4.64 21.09
CA ASP A 201 37.93 4.53 19.68
C ASP A 201 37.19 5.40 18.63
N GLN A 202 36.69 6.57 19.04
CA GLN A 202 35.91 7.49 18.19
C GLN A 202 36.80 8.33 17.26
N VAL A 203 36.31 8.70 16.07
CA VAL A 203 37.10 9.50 15.09
C VAL A 203 36.70 10.97 15.02
N THR A 204 35.54 11.29 15.59
CA THR A 204 34.90 12.61 15.64
C THR A 204 34.34 12.81 17.05
N VAL A 205 34.04 14.05 17.42
CA VAL A 205 33.49 14.39 18.73
C VAL A 205 32.37 15.42 18.55
N SER A 206 31.16 14.94 18.26
CA SER A 206 29.93 15.75 18.31
C SER A 206 28.95 15.15 19.32
N LEU A 207 28.29 16.00 20.10
CA LEU A 207 27.33 15.63 21.13
C LEU A 207 26.05 16.45 20.99
N SER A 208 24.89 15.89 21.38
CA SER A 208 23.63 16.65 21.43
C SER A 208 22.62 16.16 22.47
N ALA A 209 21.57 16.95 22.71
CA ALA A 209 20.44 16.60 23.57
C ALA A 209 19.10 16.53 22.80
N LEU A 210 18.27 15.54 23.14
CA LEU A 210 17.00 15.27 22.47
C LEU A 210 15.81 16.01 23.13
N ASN A 211 15.11 16.83 22.35
CA ASN A 211 14.07 17.77 22.80
C ASN A 211 12.66 17.13 23.02
N SER A 212 12.59 15.93 23.60
CA SER A 212 11.30 15.20 23.74
C SER A 212 11.21 14.21 24.92
N SER A 213 12.09 14.31 25.91
CA SER A 213 12.12 13.44 27.10
C SER A 213 11.60 14.17 28.35
N PRO A 214 10.89 13.51 29.28
CA PRO A 214 10.59 14.05 30.60
C PRO A 214 11.84 14.05 31.51
N GLY A 215 12.81 14.91 31.20
CA GLY A 215 14.05 15.11 31.96
C GLY A 215 15.06 15.99 31.22
N ARG A 216 16.04 16.54 31.95
CA ARG A 216 17.06 17.46 31.41
C ARG A 216 18.35 16.71 31.07
N ALA A 217 18.82 16.84 29.84
CA ALA A 217 20.06 16.23 29.36
C ALA A 217 21.27 17.12 29.71
N ALA A 218 21.41 17.49 30.98
CA ALA A 218 22.40 18.47 31.41
C ALA A 218 23.82 17.87 31.36
N ILE A 219 24.73 18.50 30.61
CA ILE A 219 26.16 18.13 30.63
C ILE A 219 27.02 19.25 31.22
N ALA A 220 28.02 18.83 31.95
CA ALA A 220 28.81 19.64 32.85
C ALA A 220 30.20 19.94 32.26
N GLY A 221 30.73 18.98 31.48
CA GLY A 221 32.00 19.05 30.79
C GLY A 221 32.17 17.90 29.81
N LEU A 222 33.27 17.94 29.08
CA LEU A 222 33.68 16.97 28.07
C LEU A 222 35.18 16.74 28.22
N GLN A 223 35.64 15.49 28.23
CA GLN A 223 37.06 15.16 28.08
C GLN A 223 37.23 14.28 26.85
N VAL A 224 38.25 14.62 26.05
CA VAL A 224 38.64 13.90 24.83
C VAL A 224 40.07 13.44 25.02
N VAL A 225 40.31 12.13 25.01
CA VAL A 225 41.61 11.51 25.28
C VAL A 225 42.13 10.86 24.00
N ASP A 226 43.43 10.95 23.72
CA ASP A 226 44.04 10.22 22.61
C ASP A 226 43.98 8.70 22.88
N ALA A 227 43.18 8.00 22.08
CA ALA A 227 43.07 6.55 22.09
C ALA A 227 44.10 5.89 21.13
N TYR A 228 44.77 6.67 20.29
CA TYR A 228 45.75 6.13 19.35
C TYR A 228 47.04 5.70 20.06
N SER A 229 47.23 4.38 20.18
CA SER A 229 48.34 3.78 20.92
C SER A 229 49.64 3.59 20.11
N GLY A 230 49.65 3.99 18.83
CA GLY A 230 50.84 3.97 17.98
C GLY A 230 51.72 5.23 18.14
N THR A 231 52.88 5.26 17.49
CA THR A 231 53.81 6.39 17.57
C THR A 231 53.69 7.29 16.33
N LEU A 232 53.34 8.56 16.52
CA LEU A 232 53.33 9.57 15.46
C LEU A 232 54.76 9.92 15.01
N SER A 233 54.95 10.23 13.73
CA SER A 233 56.22 10.71 13.18
C SER A 233 55.96 11.66 12.00
N TYR A 234 56.53 12.85 12.08
CA TYR A 234 56.17 14.00 11.25
C TYR A 234 57.17 14.23 10.13
N TRP A 235 56.70 14.53 8.93
CA TRP A 235 57.54 14.84 7.78
C TRP A 235 58.12 16.26 7.90
N ASP A 236 59.44 16.35 7.97
CA ASP A 236 60.22 17.58 8.09
C ASP A 236 61.50 17.48 7.23
N THR A 237 61.69 18.46 6.35
CA THR A 237 62.83 18.55 5.42
C THR A 237 63.87 19.59 5.84
N ASN A 238 63.59 20.39 6.88
CA ASN A 238 64.43 21.49 7.35
C ASN A 238 65.20 21.14 8.65
N GLY A 239 64.71 20.19 9.45
CA GLY A 239 65.47 19.39 10.40
C GLY A 239 65.33 19.76 11.88
N THR A 240 65.38 21.05 12.24
CA THR A 240 65.12 21.56 13.61
C THR A 240 64.59 23.01 13.59
N THR A 241 63.94 23.43 12.50
CA THR A 241 63.37 24.77 12.37
C THR A 241 61.86 24.62 12.37
N THR A 242 61.15 25.42 13.18
CA THR A 242 59.69 25.34 13.30
C THR A 242 59.02 25.31 11.91
N GLY A 243 58.27 24.25 11.62
CA GLY A 243 57.79 23.92 10.28
C GLY A 243 58.37 22.62 9.71
N SER A 244 57.91 22.27 8.50
CA SER A 244 58.34 21.14 7.68
C SER A 244 59.30 21.54 6.56
N GLY A 245 59.35 22.84 6.22
CA GLY A 245 60.06 23.33 5.03
C GLY A 245 59.32 23.09 3.70
N ASP A 246 58.05 22.68 3.74
CA ASP A 246 57.13 22.60 2.59
C ASP A 246 57.77 21.99 1.33
N THR A 247 58.33 20.78 1.45
CA THR A 247 59.07 20.10 0.37
C THR A 247 58.87 18.58 0.38
N GLY A 248 58.66 17.98 -0.80
CA GLY A 248 58.59 16.52 -0.98
C GLY A 248 59.94 15.79 -0.94
N GLY A 249 59.93 14.45 -1.04
CA GLY A 249 61.15 13.63 -0.95
C GLY A 249 60.92 12.12 -1.04
N THR A 250 61.83 11.32 -0.49
CA THR A 250 61.89 9.87 -0.66
C THR A 250 61.72 9.12 0.67
N TRP A 251 60.49 8.67 0.96
CA TRP A 251 60.20 7.83 2.13
C TRP A 251 60.94 6.49 2.01
N GLY A 252 61.79 6.20 3.00
CA GLY A 252 62.61 4.99 3.07
C GLY A 252 64.08 5.23 2.66
N THR A 253 64.44 6.42 2.20
CA THR A 253 65.82 6.83 1.93
C THR A 253 66.21 8.12 2.64
N ASP A 254 65.33 9.12 2.66
CA ASP A 254 65.61 10.41 3.27
C ASP A 254 65.32 10.41 4.78
N ASN A 255 66.17 11.08 5.55
CA ASN A 255 66.03 11.24 7.00
C ASN A 255 65.16 12.47 7.32
N PHE A 256 63.89 12.41 6.93
CA PHE A 256 62.92 13.51 7.06
C PHE A 256 61.81 13.23 8.08
N TRP A 257 62.09 12.41 9.10
CA TRP A 257 61.11 12.06 10.13
C TRP A 257 61.46 12.66 11.49
N SER A 258 60.68 13.64 11.93
CA SER A 258 60.77 14.24 13.27
C SER A 258 59.80 13.58 14.25
N ALA A 259 60.15 13.62 15.54
CA ALA A 259 59.26 13.26 16.65
C ALA A 259 58.50 14.47 17.23
N SER A 260 58.72 15.67 16.69
CA SER A 260 58.05 16.92 17.09
C SER A 260 56.95 17.26 16.09
N GLU A 261 55.72 17.49 16.58
CA GLU A 261 54.65 18.02 15.71
C GLU A 261 55.05 19.35 15.08
N THR A 262 55.81 20.21 15.78
CA THR A 262 56.19 21.55 15.33
C THR A 262 57.44 21.60 14.44
N GLY A 263 58.14 20.48 14.21
CA GLY A 263 59.39 20.44 13.43
C GLY A 263 60.65 20.88 14.20
N GLU A 264 60.56 21.02 15.52
CA GLU A 264 61.65 21.57 16.35
C GLU A 264 62.63 20.49 16.87
N ALA A 265 62.34 19.22 16.64
CA ALA A 265 63.20 18.09 17.02
C ALA A 265 63.91 17.47 15.81
N ALA A 266 65.18 17.11 15.99
CA ALA A 266 66.07 16.61 14.93
C ALA A 266 65.49 15.40 14.17
N THR A 267 65.48 15.48 12.85
CA THR A 267 64.96 14.42 11.97
C THR A 267 65.84 13.17 11.91
N GLY A 268 65.22 12.04 11.62
CA GLY A 268 65.85 10.73 11.48
C GLY A 268 65.26 9.88 10.37
N SER A 269 65.73 8.63 10.29
CA SER A 269 65.24 7.60 9.36
C SER A 269 63.87 7.07 9.78
N TRP A 270 63.05 6.63 8.81
CA TRP A 270 61.73 6.04 9.09
C TRP A 270 61.78 4.88 10.08
N ALA A 271 60.87 4.90 11.05
CA ALA A 271 60.62 3.80 11.97
C ALA A 271 59.43 2.97 11.48
N SER A 272 59.71 1.76 10.98
CA SER A 272 58.69 0.85 10.43
C SER A 272 57.59 0.52 11.44
N GLY A 273 56.35 0.85 11.11
CA GLY A 273 55.18 0.64 11.98
C GLY A 273 54.74 1.88 12.78
N ASN A 274 55.40 3.03 12.63
CA ASN A 274 54.88 4.31 13.13
C ASN A 274 53.72 4.81 12.25
N ALA A 275 53.01 5.85 12.71
CA ALA A 275 52.14 6.67 11.88
C ALA A 275 52.94 7.75 11.14
N ALA A 276 52.70 7.88 9.84
CA ALA A 276 53.33 8.88 8.98
C ALA A 276 52.44 10.12 8.87
N VAL A 277 52.86 11.24 9.47
CA VAL A 277 52.12 12.52 9.45
C VAL A 277 52.81 13.51 8.51
N PHE A 278 52.09 13.97 7.50
CA PHE A 278 52.50 14.97 6.53
C PHE A 278 51.70 16.26 6.82
N SER A 279 52.28 17.33 7.36
CA SER A 279 53.71 17.54 7.66
C SER A 279 53.91 18.12 9.07
N ALA A 280 55.16 18.35 9.46
CA ALA A 280 55.48 19.09 10.68
C ALA A 280 55.07 20.58 10.59
N GLY A 281 54.72 21.18 11.73
CA GLY A 281 54.30 22.57 11.85
C GLY A 281 52.89 22.81 11.32
N THR A 282 52.77 23.86 10.49
CA THR A 282 51.57 24.32 9.78
C THR A 282 51.95 25.05 8.46
N ASP A 283 53.19 24.86 7.98
CA ASP A 283 53.75 25.51 6.79
C ASP A 283 53.67 24.65 5.52
N GLY A 284 53.60 23.31 5.69
CA GLY A 284 53.60 22.28 4.65
C GLY A 284 52.33 22.23 3.80
N THR A 285 51.88 23.38 3.32
CA THR A 285 50.60 23.61 2.64
C THR A 285 50.65 23.40 1.12
N GLY A 286 51.83 23.09 0.56
CA GLY A 286 52.02 22.86 -0.86
C GLY A 286 51.56 21.48 -1.37
N THR A 287 51.63 21.31 -2.70
CA THR A 287 51.36 20.03 -3.38
C THR A 287 52.67 19.27 -3.59
N HIS A 288 52.83 18.12 -2.93
CA HIS A 288 54.08 17.35 -2.89
C HIS A 288 53.91 15.91 -3.33
N THR A 289 54.90 15.36 -4.02
CA THR A 289 55.01 13.91 -4.25
C THR A 289 56.06 13.32 -3.31
N ILE A 290 55.67 12.32 -2.53
CA ILE A 290 56.53 11.53 -1.64
C ILE A 290 56.74 10.16 -2.29
N THR A 291 58.00 9.85 -2.61
CA THR A 291 58.34 8.60 -3.29
C THR A 291 58.71 7.52 -2.28
N LEU A 292 57.92 6.45 -2.20
CA LEU A 292 58.23 5.26 -1.40
C LEU A 292 59.31 4.44 -2.11
N SER A 293 60.46 4.26 -1.45
CA SER A 293 61.60 3.48 -1.94
C SER A 293 61.79 2.23 -1.10
N GLY A 294 61.45 1.07 -1.66
CA GLY A 294 61.16 -0.15 -0.91
C GLY A 294 59.79 -0.07 -0.22
N ALA A 295 59.19 -1.23 0.06
CA ALA A 295 57.87 -1.29 0.70
C ALA A 295 57.93 -0.71 2.13
N GLN A 296 57.19 0.37 2.37
CA GLN A 296 57.14 1.03 3.67
C GLN A 296 55.99 0.45 4.51
N THR A 297 56.24 0.13 5.78
CA THR A 297 55.19 -0.27 6.72
C THR A 297 54.86 0.87 7.68
N ALA A 298 53.57 1.14 7.85
CA ALA A 298 53.02 2.19 8.70
C ALA A 298 51.70 1.73 9.35
N ASP A 299 51.39 2.27 10.52
CA ASP A 299 50.14 1.99 11.25
C ASP A 299 49.01 2.97 10.84
N ALA A 300 49.38 4.22 10.58
CA ALA A 300 48.52 5.21 9.95
C ALA A 300 49.28 6.09 8.95
N VAL A 301 48.54 6.75 8.05
CA VAL A 301 49.03 7.85 7.20
C VAL A 301 48.08 9.02 7.30
N TRP A 302 48.59 10.21 7.58
CA TRP A 302 47.80 11.41 7.81
C TRP A 302 48.36 12.59 7.00
N ALA A 303 47.60 13.08 6.02
CA ALA A 303 47.80 14.40 5.41
C ALA A 303 47.11 15.45 6.29
N LYS A 304 47.84 15.96 7.27
CA LYS A 304 47.45 17.07 8.15
C LYS A 304 47.42 18.37 7.35
N ASP A 305 48.52 18.68 6.66
CA ASP A 305 48.68 19.88 5.84
C ASP A 305 49.05 19.51 4.39
N GLY A 306 48.47 20.23 3.43
CA GLY A 306 48.85 20.19 2.01
C GLY A 306 48.24 19.06 1.17
N ASP A 307 48.68 18.97 -0.08
CA ASP A 307 48.24 17.95 -1.05
C ASP A 307 49.34 16.91 -1.26
N ILE A 308 49.23 15.77 -0.59
CA ILE A 308 50.29 14.76 -0.48
C ILE A 308 50.02 13.61 -1.46
N THR A 309 50.92 13.38 -2.41
CA THR A 309 50.87 12.23 -3.34
C THR A 309 51.92 11.20 -2.96
N LEU A 310 51.51 10.04 -2.44
CA LEU A 310 52.38 8.88 -2.25
C LEU A 310 52.49 8.09 -3.56
N ALA A 311 53.72 7.79 -4.01
CA ALA A 311 53.96 7.02 -5.22
C ALA A 311 55.23 6.14 -5.10
N GLY A 312 55.37 5.12 -5.95
CA GLY A 312 56.54 4.23 -5.96
C GLY A 312 56.21 2.83 -5.44
N ASP A 313 57.05 2.31 -4.54
CA ASP A 313 56.86 0.99 -3.93
C ASP A 313 55.67 0.95 -2.95
N ALA A 314 55.31 -0.26 -2.51
CA ALA A 314 54.08 -0.52 -1.75
C ALA A 314 54.02 0.17 -0.38
N LEU A 315 52.81 0.60 0.00
CA LEU A 315 52.46 1.04 1.34
C LEU A 315 51.79 -0.14 2.07
N ASN A 316 52.45 -0.70 3.06
CA ASN A 316 51.94 -1.80 3.86
C ASN A 316 51.31 -1.24 5.15
N LEU A 317 49.98 -1.17 5.18
CA LEU A 317 49.23 -0.76 6.36
C LEU A 317 49.11 -1.93 7.35
N THR A 318 49.31 -1.62 8.63
CA THR A 318 49.18 -2.54 9.76
C THR A 318 48.35 -1.90 10.87
N GLY A 319 47.97 -2.67 11.89
CA GLY A 319 47.37 -2.14 13.13
C GLY A 319 46.01 -1.50 12.89
N SER A 320 45.90 -0.19 13.12
CA SER A 320 44.66 0.58 12.89
C SER A 320 44.37 0.81 11.40
N GLY A 321 45.38 0.74 10.52
CA GLY A 321 45.22 0.91 9.07
C GLY A 321 44.61 2.26 8.66
N ILE A 322 44.84 3.31 9.44
CA ILE A 322 44.17 4.60 9.28
C ILE A 322 44.75 5.39 8.10
N VAL A 323 43.87 5.98 7.30
CA VAL A 323 44.21 7.03 6.33
C VAL A 323 43.40 8.29 6.62
N ARG A 324 44.08 9.40 6.93
CA ARG A 324 43.46 10.69 7.27
C ARG A 324 43.88 11.77 6.27
N ALA A 325 42.93 12.62 5.93
CA ALA A 325 43.19 13.94 5.37
C ALA A 325 42.29 14.93 6.12
N ASP A 326 42.82 16.09 6.52
CA ASP A 326 42.03 17.16 7.16
C ASP A 326 41.35 18.07 6.13
N ALA A 327 40.44 18.93 6.59
CA ALA A 327 39.46 19.64 5.74
C ALA A 327 40.06 20.47 4.58
N ALA A 328 41.29 20.96 4.73
CA ALA A 328 42.00 21.77 3.74
C ALA A 328 43.11 21.00 2.99
N SER A 329 43.19 19.68 3.18
CA SER A 329 44.32 18.83 2.80
C SER A 329 43.85 17.60 2.00
N SER A 330 44.76 16.99 1.23
CA SER A 330 44.45 15.77 0.48
C SER A 330 45.58 14.74 0.48
N LEU A 331 45.22 13.47 0.31
CA LEU A 331 46.17 12.35 0.24
C LEU A 331 45.87 11.48 -0.97
N THR A 332 46.71 11.51 -2.00
CA THR A 332 46.61 10.62 -3.16
C THR A 332 47.58 9.46 -3.03
N VAL A 333 47.08 8.23 -2.97
CA VAL A 333 47.90 7.02 -2.85
C VAL A 333 47.98 6.30 -4.19
N ASN A 334 49.08 6.55 -4.90
CA ASN A 334 49.48 5.90 -6.14
C ASN A 334 50.51 4.75 -5.92
N SER A 335 50.86 4.47 -4.67
CA SER A 335 51.52 3.24 -4.24
C SER A 335 50.50 2.12 -3.99
N ALA A 336 50.87 0.87 -4.27
CA ALA A 336 49.99 -0.27 -3.99
C ALA A 336 49.83 -0.48 -2.48
N ILE A 337 48.58 -0.50 -1.97
CA ILE A 337 48.29 -0.70 -0.54
C ILE A 337 48.21 -2.19 -0.21
N THR A 338 49.02 -2.66 0.73
CA THR A 338 49.05 -4.04 1.24
C THR A 338 48.79 -4.07 2.75
N GLY A 339 48.56 -5.26 3.31
CA GLY A 339 48.36 -5.43 4.76
C GLY A 339 47.38 -6.55 5.09
N SER A 340 47.27 -6.92 6.37
CA SER A 340 46.22 -7.82 6.85
C SER A 340 44.96 -7.07 7.27
N ASP A 341 45.11 -5.86 7.81
CA ASP A 341 44.18 -5.35 8.83
C ASP A 341 43.04 -4.50 8.26
N GLY A 342 43.25 -3.86 7.09
CA GLY A 342 42.23 -3.14 6.33
C GLY A 342 42.62 -1.72 5.98
N LEU A 343 41.62 -0.87 5.76
CA LEU A 343 41.78 0.58 5.57
C LEU A 343 40.65 1.34 6.28
N ARG A 344 41.00 2.27 7.18
CA ARG A 344 40.04 3.13 7.90
C ARG A 344 40.22 4.59 7.47
N LYS A 345 39.33 5.12 6.64
CA LYS A 345 39.32 6.53 6.22
C LYS A 345 38.66 7.41 7.28
N ILE A 346 39.40 8.40 7.78
CA ILE A 346 38.92 9.39 8.77
C ILE A 346 39.26 10.83 8.32
N GLY A 347 38.80 11.83 9.07
CA GLY A 347 39.00 13.26 8.78
C GLY A 347 38.15 13.78 7.61
N GLU A 348 37.93 15.09 7.57
CA GLU A 348 37.00 15.72 6.61
C GLU A 348 37.54 15.77 5.16
N GLY A 349 38.86 15.72 4.99
CA GLY A 349 39.53 15.83 3.69
C GLY A 349 39.36 14.61 2.78
N THR A 350 39.95 14.71 1.59
CA THR A 350 39.86 13.67 0.55
C THR A 350 41.09 12.77 0.52
N VAL A 351 40.88 11.46 0.61
CA VAL A 351 41.90 10.44 0.29
C VAL A 351 41.55 9.83 -1.06
N SER A 352 42.45 9.90 -2.04
CA SER A 352 42.27 9.33 -3.38
C SER A 352 43.14 8.08 -3.58
N ILE A 353 42.57 6.97 -4.02
CA ILE A 353 43.27 5.70 -4.23
C ILE A 353 43.40 5.43 -5.74
N GLY A 354 44.61 5.66 -6.28
CA GLY A 354 44.90 5.56 -7.71
C GLY A 354 45.41 4.20 -8.18
N THR A 355 45.71 3.26 -7.27
CA THR A 355 46.12 1.89 -7.61
C THR A 355 45.33 0.85 -6.82
N ARG A 356 45.34 -0.41 -7.29
CA ARG A 356 44.64 -1.51 -6.62
C ARG A 356 45.25 -1.81 -5.25
N ALA A 357 44.45 -1.73 -4.22
CA ALA A 357 44.72 -2.30 -2.92
C ALA A 357 44.61 -3.83 -2.92
N THR A 358 45.52 -4.48 -2.19
CA THR A 358 45.57 -5.94 -2.03
C THR A 358 45.67 -6.37 -0.56
N TYR A 359 45.24 -5.52 0.38
CA TYR A 359 45.02 -5.93 1.77
C TYR A 359 43.87 -6.94 1.90
N THR A 360 43.85 -7.71 2.99
CA THR A 360 42.79 -8.72 3.22
C THR A 360 41.66 -8.29 4.16
N GLY A 361 41.85 -7.20 4.92
CA GLY A 361 40.83 -6.62 5.78
C GLY A 361 39.71 -5.90 5.01
N GLY A 362 38.73 -5.39 5.75
CA GLY A 362 37.67 -4.55 5.20
C GLY A 362 38.12 -3.11 4.94
N THR A 363 37.18 -2.29 4.46
CA THR A 363 37.33 -0.84 4.38
C THR A 363 36.23 -0.16 5.20
N VAL A 364 36.58 0.84 6.00
CA VAL A 364 35.62 1.66 6.74
C VAL A 364 35.89 3.13 6.42
N ILE A 365 34.83 3.91 6.20
CA ILE A 365 34.88 5.35 5.93
C ILE A 365 34.03 6.05 6.98
N ASP A 366 34.68 6.71 7.93
CA ASP A 366 34.04 7.39 9.06
C ASP A 366 34.00 8.93 8.90
N GLY A 367 34.53 9.47 7.81
CA GLY A 367 34.45 10.91 7.53
C GLY A 367 35.11 11.30 6.21
N GLY A 368 34.69 12.46 5.67
CA GLY A 368 35.19 13.03 4.42
C GLY A 368 34.97 12.11 3.21
N THR A 369 35.84 12.21 2.20
CA THR A 369 35.72 11.43 0.96
C THR A 369 36.86 10.42 0.79
N LEU A 370 36.53 9.15 0.54
CA LEU A 370 37.43 8.18 -0.09
C LEU A 370 37.10 8.12 -1.59
N ASN A 371 38.03 8.56 -2.44
CA ASN A 371 37.84 8.62 -3.89
C ASN A 371 38.62 7.49 -4.59
N LEU A 372 37.95 6.67 -5.40
CA LEU A 372 38.58 5.60 -6.18
C LEU A 372 38.85 6.09 -7.60
N THR A 373 40.12 6.39 -7.87
CA THR A 373 40.63 6.92 -9.15
C THR A 373 41.46 5.90 -9.93
N GLY A 374 41.73 4.73 -9.34
CA GLY A 374 42.31 3.57 -10.01
C GLY A 374 41.27 2.52 -10.44
N GLY A 375 41.75 1.30 -10.71
CA GLY A 375 40.91 0.13 -10.99
C GLY A 375 40.54 -0.04 -12.47
N GLY A 376 39.54 -0.87 -12.73
CA GLY A 376 38.91 -1.04 -14.05
C GLY A 376 38.57 -2.49 -14.42
N GLY A 377 37.40 -2.66 -15.03
CA GLY A 377 36.88 -3.92 -15.58
C GLY A 377 36.79 -5.05 -14.55
N SER A 378 37.51 -6.15 -14.80
CA SER A 378 37.50 -7.31 -13.90
C SER A 378 38.25 -7.09 -12.58
N VAL A 379 38.81 -5.89 -12.35
CA VAL A 379 39.70 -5.59 -11.24
C VAL A 379 39.33 -4.25 -10.59
N GLY A 380 38.73 -4.31 -9.41
CA GLY A 380 38.42 -3.14 -8.60
C GLY A 380 39.65 -2.54 -7.92
N THR A 381 39.47 -1.30 -7.46
CA THR A 381 40.49 -0.55 -6.69
C THR A 381 40.59 -1.07 -5.27
N LEU A 382 39.45 -1.41 -4.65
CA LEU A 382 39.34 -2.04 -3.34
C LEU A 382 38.89 -3.51 -3.44
N ARG A 383 38.83 -4.20 -2.30
CA ARG A 383 38.38 -5.59 -2.16
C ARG A 383 37.78 -5.84 -0.77
N GLY A 384 37.06 -6.95 -0.61
CA GLY A 384 36.38 -7.28 0.64
C GLY A 384 35.13 -6.43 0.88
N ALA A 385 34.70 -6.31 2.14
CA ALA A 385 33.57 -5.47 2.53
C ALA A 385 33.99 -4.00 2.68
N VAL A 386 33.10 -3.08 2.31
CA VAL A 386 33.23 -1.64 2.54
C VAL A 386 32.06 -1.13 3.37
N THR A 387 32.33 -0.33 4.40
CA THR A 387 31.33 0.39 5.20
C THR A 387 31.51 1.90 5.02
N ILE A 388 30.40 2.59 4.78
CA ILE A 388 30.32 4.05 4.64
C ILE A 388 29.41 4.55 5.78
N ASN A 389 29.99 5.19 6.79
CA ASN A 389 29.25 5.70 7.95
C ASN A 389 28.75 7.13 7.70
N ASP A 390 28.05 7.71 8.68
CA ASP A 390 27.28 8.93 8.47
C ASP A 390 28.16 10.13 8.13
N GLY A 391 27.65 11.03 7.27
CA GLY A 391 28.39 12.15 6.69
C GLY A 391 29.56 11.77 5.75
N ALA A 392 29.99 10.50 5.70
CA ALA A 392 31.12 10.05 4.91
C ALA A 392 30.74 9.70 3.46
N THR A 393 31.68 9.80 2.53
CA THR A 393 31.47 9.52 1.09
C THR A 393 32.47 8.52 0.52
N LEU A 394 31.99 7.51 -0.19
CA LEU A 394 32.76 6.75 -1.18
C LEU A 394 32.46 7.30 -2.58
N GLN A 395 33.47 7.85 -3.25
CA GLN A 395 33.36 8.33 -4.63
C GLN A 395 34.02 7.34 -5.60
N LEU A 396 33.32 6.99 -6.68
CA LEU A 396 33.81 6.15 -7.77
C LEU A 396 34.08 7.03 -9.00
N SER A 397 35.35 7.41 -9.21
CA SER A 397 35.76 8.35 -10.29
C SER A 397 36.39 7.66 -11.50
N THR A 398 36.17 6.35 -11.67
CA THR A 398 36.72 5.55 -12.79
C THR A 398 35.82 4.35 -13.06
N GLY A 399 35.58 4.05 -14.35
CA GLY A 399 34.70 2.95 -14.77
C GLY A 399 35.10 1.60 -14.18
N ASP A 400 34.13 0.86 -13.62
CA ASP A 400 34.32 -0.41 -12.92
C ASP A 400 35.35 -0.35 -11.76
N ALA A 401 35.41 0.76 -11.00
CA ALA A 401 36.24 0.89 -9.81
C ALA A 401 35.87 -0.13 -8.70
N THR A 402 34.62 -0.62 -8.71
CA THR A 402 34.15 -1.77 -7.92
C THR A 402 34.82 -3.09 -8.30
N GLY A 403 35.13 -3.28 -9.58
CA GLY A 403 35.52 -4.54 -10.21
C GLY A 403 34.37 -5.52 -10.41
N TYR A 404 34.37 -6.27 -11.52
CA TYR A 404 33.42 -7.38 -11.71
C TYR A 404 34.00 -8.79 -11.52
N GLY A 405 35.31 -8.94 -11.34
CA GLY A 405 35.99 -10.24 -11.28
C GLY A 405 36.01 -10.88 -9.88
N THR A 406 35.76 -12.20 -9.82
CA THR A 406 35.84 -13.00 -8.60
C THR A 406 37.20 -12.83 -7.89
N GLY A 407 37.17 -12.56 -6.58
CA GLY A 407 38.38 -12.32 -5.76
C GLY A 407 39.16 -11.04 -6.13
N ASN A 408 38.62 -10.18 -7.00
CA ASN A 408 39.26 -8.97 -7.51
C ASN A 408 38.28 -7.78 -7.56
N ARG A 409 37.30 -7.76 -6.66
CA ARG A 409 36.24 -6.76 -6.56
C ARG A 409 35.90 -6.50 -5.10
N ILE A 410 35.14 -5.44 -4.84
CA ILE A 410 34.40 -5.26 -3.59
C ILE A 410 33.34 -6.39 -3.49
N ASP A 411 33.24 -7.03 -2.33
CA ASP A 411 32.30 -8.14 -2.08
C ASP A 411 30.95 -7.65 -1.52
N SER A 412 30.96 -6.57 -0.73
CA SER A 412 29.75 -5.90 -0.22
C SER A 412 29.98 -4.42 0.09
N ILE A 413 28.94 -3.61 0.01
CA ILE A 413 28.94 -2.21 0.48
C ILE A 413 27.80 -2.02 1.48
N THR A 414 28.11 -1.50 2.66
CA THR A 414 27.14 -1.07 3.68
C THR A 414 27.16 0.45 3.79
N ILE A 415 25.98 1.08 3.72
CA ILE A 415 25.77 2.52 3.87
C ILE A 415 24.97 2.74 5.16
N ASN A 416 25.55 3.45 6.13
CA ASN A 416 24.89 3.85 7.36
C ASN A 416 24.84 5.40 7.37
N GLY A 417 23.77 6.02 6.86
CA GLY A 417 23.66 7.48 6.69
C GLY A 417 24.53 8.10 5.57
N GLY A 418 25.72 7.55 5.31
CA GLY A 418 26.68 8.06 4.33
C GLY A 418 26.26 8.00 2.85
N THR A 419 27.19 8.38 1.96
CA THR A 419 26.96 8.48 0.51
C THR A 419 27.88 7.57 -0.32
N LEU A 420 27.28 6.85 -1.26
CA LEU A 420 27.96 6.27 -2.42
C LEU A 420 27.72 7.17 -3.63
N HIS A 421 28.79 7.79 -4.16
CA HIS A 421 28.73 8.70 -5.31
C HIS A 421 29.48 8.12 -6.52
N ILE A 422 28.92 8.26 -7.72
CA ILE A 422 29.51 7.77 -8.96
C ILE A 422 29.74 8.94 -9.94
N ASP A 423 31.01 9.28 -10.15
CA ASP A 423 31.47 10.35 -11.05
C ASP A 423 32.51 9.80 -12.03
N ASP A 424 32.17 8.69 -12.69
CA ASP A 424 33.09 7.91 -13.54
C ASP A 424 33.24 8.45 -14.97
N GLY A 425 32.85 9.72 -15.20
CA GLY A 425 32.88 10.36 -16.52
C GLY A 425 31.92 9.79 -17.55
N GLY A 426 30.93 8.99 -17.14
CA GLY A 426 30.03 8.25 -18.04
C GLY A 426 30.56 6.86 -18.41
N GLY A 427 31.25 6.21 -17.47
CA GLY A 427 31.59 4.80 -17.53
C GLY A 427 30.39 3.90 -17.20
N ASN A 428 30.68 2.69 -16.72
CA ASN A 428 29.72 1.88 -15.98
C ASN A 428 30.41 1.44 -14.69
N GLN A 429 29.66 1.34 -13.60
CA GLN A 429 30.06 0.66 -12.36
C GLN A 429 29.31 -0.67 -12.28
N THR A 430 29.98 -1.75 -12.64
CA THR A 430 29.40 -3.09 -12.56
C THR A 430 29.40 -3.59 -11.11
N PHE A 431 28.22 -3.66 -10.49
CA PHE A 431 27.99 -4.29 -9.19
C PHE A 431 27.74 -5.78 -9.44
N SER A 432 28.81 -6.59 -9.42
CA SER A 432 28.85 -8.00 -9.80
C SER A 432 28.78 -8.92 -8.58
N ASN A 433 27.66 -9.62 -8.38
CA ASN A 433 27.42 -10.47 -7.19
C ASN A 433 27.84 -9.77 -5.88
N MET A 434 27.30 -8.58 -5.65
CA MET A 434 27.63 -7.73 -4.51
C MET A 434 26.39 -7.48 -3.65
N ALA A 435 26.50 -7.67 -2.34
CA ALA A 435 25.46 -7.24 -1.42
C ALA A 435 25.59 -5.73 -1.18
N LEU A 436 24.53 -4.97 -1.49
CA LEU A 436 24.41 -3.58 -1.06
C LEU A 436 23.42 -3.51 0.10
N THR A 437 23.84 -2.92 1.22
CA THR A 437 23.02 -2.72 2.42
C THR A 437 22.94 -1.22 2.71
N MET A 438 21.76 -0.72 3.05
CA MET A 438 21.54 0.67 3.46
C MET A 438 20.81 0.73 4.81
N LYS A 439 21.16 1.71 5.64
CA LYS A 439 20.38 2.19 6.78
C LYS A 439 20.39 3.71 6.68
N GLY A 440 19.36 4.26 6.05
CA GLY A 440 19.40 5.64 5.53
C GLY A 440 20.48 5.84 4.46
N GLY A 441 20.85 7.09 4.21
CA GLY A 441 21.92 7.46 3.30
C GLY A 441 21.57 7.35 1.81
N THR A 442 22.55 7.62 0.95
CA THR A 442 22.31 7.89 -0.49
C THR A 442 23.24 7.13 -1.43
N ILE A 443 22.68 6.57 -2.50
CA ILE A 443 23.39 6.19 -3.74
C ILE A 443 23.06 7.24 -4.81
N SER A 444 24.10 7.85 -5.38
CA SER A 444 24.00 8.97 -6.33
C SER A 444 25.03 8.87 -7.47
N SER A 445 24.82 9.63 -8.54
CA SER A 445 25.75 9.70 -9.67
C SER A 445 25.67 11.02 -10.44
N ALA A 446 26.74 11.33 -11.18
CA ALA A 446 26.76 12.37 -12.22
C ALA A 446 26.20 11.87 -13.58
N GLY A 447 25.99 10.56 -13.75
CA GLY A 447 25.53 9.94 -15.02
C GLY A 447 24.86 8.57 -14.88
N ASP A 448 24.57 7.92 -16.01
CA ASP A 448 23.82 6.65 -16.15
C ASP A 448 24.68 5.39 -15.85
N SER A 449 25.33 5.35 -14.69
CA SER A 449 26.47 4.46 -14.42
C SER A 449 26.24 3.26 -13.47
N PHE A 450 25.06 3.04 -12.87
CA PHE A 450 24.88 1.96 -11.87
C PHE A 450 24.36 0.63 -12.49
N ASP A 451 25.16 -0.45 -12.50
CA ASP A 451 24.83 -1.72 -13.18
C ASP A 451 24.67 -2.92 -12.20
N TYR A 452 23.46 -3.46 -12.04
CA TYR A 452 23.17 -4.68 -11.25
C TYR A 452 23.48 -5.96 -12.05
N PHE A 453 24.54 -6.71 -11.71
CA PHE A 453 25.10 -7.76 -12.60
C PHE A 453 25.40 -9.12 -11.93
N ASN A 454 25.50 -10.16 -12.78
CA ASN A 454 25.85 -11.56 -12.49
C ASN A 454 24.87 -12.41 -11.65
N GLY A 455 23.75 -11.86 -11.18
CA GLY A 455 22.60 -12.64 -10.69
C GLY A 455 22.50 -12.81 -9.17
N SER A 456 23.46 -12.28 -8.41
CA SER A 456 23.40 -12.23 -6.94
C SER A 456 23.70 -10.85 -6.37
N THR A 457 23.48 -9.78 -7.16
CA THR A 457 23.52 -8.40 -6.66
C THR A 457 22.13 -7.98 -6.22
N SER A 458 21.98 -7.56 -4.97
CA SER A 458 20.72 -7.11 -4.37
C SER A 458 20.93 -5.85 -3.56
N LEU A 459 19.85 -5.08 -3.38
CA LEU A 459 19.81 -3.96 -2.45
C LEU A 459 18.92 -4.32 -1.25
N THR A 460 19.44 -4.16 -0.05
CA THR A 460 18.70 -4.36 1.21
C THR A 460 18.67 -3.06 1.99
N THR A 461 17.50 -2.60 2.44
CA THR A 461 17.40 -1.57 3.49
C THR A 461 17.12 -2.21 4.85
N LEU A 462 17.77 -1.66 5.88
CA LEU A 462 17.49 -1.94 7.28
C LEU A 462 16.54 -0.87 7.82
N ALA A 463 15.77 -1.21 8.84
CA ALA A 463 14.85 -0.30 9.51
C ALA A 463 15.59 0.95 10.03
N SER A 464 15.12 2.13 9.62
CA SER A 464 15.61 3.42 10.10
C SER A 464 14.49 4.47 10.15
N ASP A 465 14.74 5.49 10.94
CA ASP A 465 14.18 6.84 10.87
C ASP A 465 14.46 7.56 9.54
N GLU A 466 15.65 7.41 8.97
CA GLU A 466 16.06 8.06 7.73
C GLU A 466 15.78 7.24 6.45
N THR A 467 15.26 7.90 5.41
CA THR A 467 15.00 7.31 4.09
C THR A 467 16.29 6.90 3.37
N SER A 468 16.37 5.62 2.95
CA SER A 468 17.44 5.16 2.05
C SER A 468 17.13 5.64 0.62
N THR A 469 18.05 6.35 -0.03
CA THR A 469 17.78 6.98 -1.34
C THR A 469 18.66 6.42 -2.46
N VAL A 470 18.05 6.01 -3.58
CA VAL A 470 18.73 5.66 -4.83
C VAL A 470 18.34 6.66 -5.91
N SER A 471 19.20 7.66 -6.11
CA SER A 471 19.02 8.74 -7.09
C SER A 471 19.71 8.46 -8.43
N THR A 472 20.70 7.56 -8.46
CA THR A 472 21.35 7.11 -9.69
C THR A 472 20.41 6.29 -10.58
N ALA A 473 20.38 6.60 -11.87
CA ALA A 473 19.68 5.75 -12.83
C ALA A 473 20.41 4.40 -12.96
N SER A 474 19.66 3.32 -12.78
CA SER A 474 20.20 1.98 -12.58
C SER A 474 19.80 1.01 -13.70
N ARG A 475 20.74 0.17 -14.13
CA ARG A 475 20.55 -0.84 -15.17
C ARG A 475 20.44 -2.23 -14.56
N LEU A 476 19.32 -2.90 -14.81
CA LEU A 476 19.12 -4.31 -14.47
C LEU A 476 19.84 -5.17 -15.53
N ARG A 477 20.88 -5.89 -15.13
CA ARG A 477 21.72 -6.74 -16.02
C ARG A 477 21.74 -8.22 -15.61
N GLN A 478 20.68 -8.63 -14.93
CA GLN A 478 20.46 -9.95 -14.36
C GLN A 478 18.96 -10.28 -14.39
N THR A 479 18.61 -11.58 -14.43
CA THR A 479 17.22 -12.03 -14.65
C THR A 479 16.23 -11.44 -13.67
N ASN A 480 16.58 -11.45 -12.38
CA ASN A 480 15.83 -10.85 -11.28
C ASN A 480 16.77 -9.89 -10.53
N THR A 481 16.27 -8.73 -10.10
CA THR A 481 16.96 -7.85 -9.16
C THR A 481 16.07 -7.62 -7.95
N THR A 482 16.57 -7.97 -6.76
CA THR A 482 15.81 -7.93 -5.51
C THR A 482 16.13 -6.68 -4.70
N PHE A 483 15.06 -6.03 -4.23
CA PHE A 483 15.03 -4.92 -3.30
C PHE A 483 14.32 -5.39 -2.03
N THR A 484 15.09 -5.75 -0.99
CA THR A 484 14.55 -6.20 0.30
C THR A 484 14.48 -5.00 1.24
N VAL A 485 13.28 -4.57 1.59
CA VAL A 485 13.05 -3.29 2.28
C VAL A 485 12.40 -3.55 3.62
N ALA A 486 13.16 -3.36 4.72
CA ALA A 486 12.61 -3.43 6.07
C ALA A 486 11.73 -2.20 6.37
N ASP A 487 10.73 -2.40 7.23
CA ASP A 487 9.83 -1.35 7.74
C ASP A 487 10.53 -0.58 8.88
N GLY A 488 10.60 0.74 8.76
CA GLY A 488 11.32 1.64 9.67
C GLY A 488 10.41 2.61 10.41
N ALA A 489 10.97 3.80 10.71
CA ALA A 489 10.24 4.96 11.20
C ALA A 489 10.18 6.11 10.17
N ALA A 490 10.89 5.97 9.04
CA ALA A 490 10.78 6.85 7.88
C ALA A 490 9.38 6.77 7.24
N GLU A 491 8.88 7.87 6.66
CA GLU A 491 7.65 7.81 5.84
C GLU A 491 7.84 6.98 4.54
N VAL A 492 9.09 6.80 4.12
CA VAL A 492 9.52 5.98 2.97
C VAL A 492 10.87 5.34 3.31
N ASP A 493 10.95 4.02 3.40
CA ASP A 493 12.19 3.31 3.75
C ASP A 493 13.20 3.29 2.59
N LEU A 494 12.70 3.13 1.36
CA LEU A 494 13.48 3.14 0.13
C LEU A 494 12.86 4.04 -0.95
N LEU A 495 13.50 5.18 -1.22
CA LEU A 495 13.16 6.08 -2.32
C LEU A 495 14.04 5.81 -3.55
N VAL A 496 13.45 5.32 -4.65
CA VAL A 496 14.12 5.16 -5.95
C VAL A 496 13.68 6.28 -6.88
N SER A 497 14.47 7.36 -6.92
CA SER A 497 14.27 8.52 -7.79
C SER A 497 15.05 8.42 -9.11
N GLY A 498 16.10 7.58 -9.15
CA GLY A 498 16.77 7.19 -10.39
C GLY A 498 15.92 6.26 -11.27
N ALA A 499 15.99 6.40 -12.59
CA ALA A 499 15.25 5.55 -13.52
C ALA A 499 15.79 4.10 -13.54
N LEU A 500 14.90 3.11 -13.53
CA LEU A 500 15.25 1.69 -13.66
C LEU A 500 15.18 1.25 -15.12
N ARG A 501 16.29 0.78 -15.69
CA ARG A 501 16.45 0.41 -17.11
C ARG A 501 17.02 -1.01 -17.27
N GLN A 502 17.19 -1.52 -18.49
CA GLN A 502 17.69 -2.89 -18.74
C GLN A 502 18.69 -2.98 -19.90
N ASP A 503 19.65 -3.90 -19.82
CA ASP A 503 20.63 -4.19 -20.90
C ASP A 503 20.09 -5.17 -21.98
N GLY A 504 18.84 -4.96 -22.39
CA GLY A 504 18.14 -5.85 -23.31
C GLY A 504 17.66 -7.16 -22.68
N GLY A 505 17.08 -8.04 -23.49
CA GLY A 505 16.34 -9.20 -23.01
C GLY A 505 15.15 -8.80 -22.12
N THR A 506 14.80 -9.68 -21.18
CA THR A 506 13.81 -9.42 -20.14
C THR A 506 14.52 -9.36 -18.78
N ARG A 507 14.13 -8.42 -17.92
CA ARG A 507 14.67 -8.22 -16.57
C ARG A 507 13.52 -7.95 -15.61
N ASN A 508 13.47 -8.70 -14.52
CA ASN A 508 12.43 -8.62 -13.50
C ASN A 508 12.92 -7.82 -12.29
N MET A 509 12.00 -7.17 -11.59
CA MET A 509 12.24 -6.53 -10.29
C MET A 509 11.45 -7.28 -9.21
N ILE A 510 12.05 -7.50 -8.04
CA ILE A 510 11.39 -8.14 -6.90
C ILE A 510 11.49 -7.21 -5.69
N LYS A 511 10.37 -6.83 -5.09
CA LYS A 511 10.27 -6.12 -3.81
C LYS A 511 9.94 -7.12 -2.71
N GLU A 512 10.75 -7.13 -1.65
CA GLU A 512 10.57 -7.97 -0.45
C GLU A 512 10.67 -7.12 0.83
N GLY A 513 10.47 -7.74 1.99
CA GLY A 513 10.42 -7.06 3.29
C GLY A 513 9.19 -6.17 3.45
N ASP A 514 8.88 -5.78 4.70
CA ASP A 514 7.57 -5.21 5.03
C ASP A 514 7.44 -3.69 4.79
N GLY A 515 8.55 -2.99 4.58
CA GLY A 515 8.58 -1.53 4.44
C GLY A 515 8.09 -1.01 3.07
N LEU A 516 8.02 0.32 2.96
CA LEU A 516 7.62 1.05 1.76
C LEU A 516 8.81 1.33 0.82
N MET A 517 8.72 0.80 -0.39
CA MET A 517 9.53 1.22 -1.54
C MET A 517 8.73 2.18 -2.41
N GLN A 518 9.19 3.42 -2.57
CA GLN A 518 8.60 4.38 -3.52
C GLN A 518 9.48 4.57 -4.75
N MET A 519 8.91 4.39 -5.93
CA MET A 519 9.54 4.70 -7.22
C MET A 519 9.04 6.03 -7.76
N THR A 520 9.89 7.06 -7.75
CA THR A 520 9.67 8.33 -8.46
C THR A 520 10.48 8.43 -9.76
N GLY A 521 11.51 7.60 -9.92
CA GLY A 521 12.19 7.37 -11.20
C GLY A 521 11.43 6.41 -12.13
N SER A 522 11.54 6.60 -13.44
CA SER A 522 10.77 5.81 -14.42
C SER A 522 11.29 4.38 -14.59
N GLY A 523 10.37 3.41 -14.68
CA GLY A 523 10.67 1.99 -14.89
C GLY A 523 10.54 1.58 -16.35
N THR A 524 11.65 1.46 -17.07
CA THR A 524 11.68 1.20 -18.53
C THR A 524 11.97 -0.26 -18.90
N TYR A 525 12.17 -1.13 -17.91
CA TYR A 525 12.36 -2.58 -18.08
C TYR A 525 11.08 -3.29 -18.53
N ALA A 526 11.25 -4.47 -19.14
CA ALA A 526 10.18 -5.20 -19.82
C ALA A 526 9.77 -6.52 -19.15
N GLY A 527 10.42 -6.90 -18.04
CA GLY A 527 10.00 -8.04 -17.22
C GLY A 527 8.94 -7.69 -16.18
N THR A 528 8.57 -8.70 -15.40
CA THR A 528 7.55 -8.58 -14.37
C THR A 528 8.11 -7.92 -13.11
N THR A 529 7.28 -7.12 -12.45
CA THR A 529 7.52 -6.59 -11.11
C THR A 529 6.79 -7.47 -10.10
N THR A 530 7.52 -8.18 -9.24
CA THR A 530 6.93 -9.03 -8.18
C THR A 530 7.03 -8.33 -6.83
N VAL A 531 5.92 -8.24 -6.10
CA VAL A 531 5.87 -7.70 -4.73
C VAL A 531 5.54 -8.85 -3.78
N ASN A 532 6.52 -9.26 -2.98
CA ASN A 532 6.43 -10.37 -2.01
C ASN A 532 6.08 -9.91 -0.59
N GLY A 533 6.28 -8.63 -0.27
CA GLY A 533 6.00 -8.07 1.05
C GLY A 533 6.01 -6.55 1.06
N GLY A 534 5.35 -5.98 2.06
CA GLY A 534 5.24 -4.53 2.26
C GLY A 534 4.53 -3.82 1.11
N THR A 535 4.86 -2.54 0.91
CA THR A 535 4.26 -1.72 -0.15
C THR A 535 5.29 -1.36 -1.23
N LEU A 536 4.89 -1.50 -2.50
CA LEU A 536 5.54 -0.87 -3.64
C LEU A 536 4.64 0.26 -4.17
N LYS A 537 5.11 1.50 -4.08
CA LYS A 537 4.40 2.71 -4.53
C LYS A 537 5.01 3.23 -5.82
N ILE A 538 4.24 3.16 -6.91
CA ILE A 538 4.64 3.69 -8.21
C ILE A 538 4.13 5.13 -8.35
N SER A 539 5.07 6.07 -8.31
CA SER A 539 4.85 7.53 -8.44
C SER A 539 5.54 8.09 -9.69
N SER A 540 5.66 7.28 -10.74
CA SER A 540 6.33 7.61 -12.00
C SER A 540 5.79 6.80 -13.18
N GLU A 541 6.31 7.03 -14.39
CA GLU A 541 6.00 6.23 -15.57
C GLU A 541 6.70 4.85 -15.52
N MET A 542 5.93 3.82 -15.87
CA MET A 542 6.36 2.46 -16.13
C MET A 542 6.14 2.13 -17.62
N ARG A 543 6.93 1.19 -18.15
CA ARG A 543 6.77 0.71 -19.52
C ARG A 543 5.36 0.12 -19.72
N SER A 544 4.72 0.40 -20.86
CA SER A 544 3.36 -0.05 -21.18
C SER A 544 3.17 -1.57 -21.23
N SER A 545 4.26 -2.34 -21.29
CA SER A 545 4.29 -3.81 -21.25
C SER A 545 4.73 -4.40 -19.89
N SER A 546 4.97 -3.59 -18.85
CA SER A 546 5.36 -4.10 -17.53
C SER A 546 4.17 -4.74 -16.81
N SER A 547 4.20 -6.06 -16.67
CA SER A 547 3.25 -6.82 -15.83
C SER A 547 3.68 -6.81 -14.36
N PHE A 548 2.72 -7.04 -13.47
CA PHE A 548 2.93 -7.03 -12.02
C PHE A 548 2.36 -8.30 -11.38
N THR A 549 3.01 -8.79 -10.33
CA THR A 549 2.52 -9.87 -9.47
C THR A 549 2.59 -9.41 -8.02
N VAL A 550 1.45 -9.31 -7.33
CA VAL A 550 1.35 -8.91 -5.93
C VAL A 550 0.93 -10.12 -5.11
N ASN A 551 1.79 -10.59 -4.21
CA ASN A 551 1.52 -11.78 -3.40
C ASN A 551 0.87 -11.42 -2.05
N SER A 552 0.45 -12.42 -1.29
CA SER A 552 -0.37 -12.19 -0.10
C SER A 552 0.37 -11.42 0.99
N GLY A 553 -0.32 -10.45 1.59
CA GLY A 553 0.25 -9.47 2.53
C GLY A 553 0.96 -8.28 1.87
N ALA A 554 1.24 -8.32 0.57
CA ALA A 554 1.88 -7.21 -0.16
C ALA A 554 0.86 -6.25 -0.79
N THR A 555 1.28 -5.00 -0.99
CA THR A 555 0.49 -3.94 -1.65
C THR A 555 1.24 -3.32 -2.83
N LEU A 556 0.55 -3.16 -3.96
CA LEU A 556 0.97 -2.31 -5.08
C LEU A 556 0.11 -1.04 -5.09
N GLU A 557 0.69 0.09 -4.70
CA GLU A 557 0.03 1.40 -4.82
C GLU A 557 0.41 2.04 -6.16
N LEU A 558 -0.60 2.35 -6.97
CA LEU A 558 -0.45 3.21 -8.15
C LEU A 558 -0.84 4.63 -7.76
N GLY A 559 0.14 5.55 -7.74
CA GLY A 559 0.00 6.88 -7.16
C GLY A 559 0.39 8.05 -8.06
N ALA A 560 0.58 7.82 -9.36
CA ALA A 560 0.85 8.85 -10.35
C ALA A 560 -0.19 8.86 -11.49
N THR A 561 -0.19 9.93 -12.26
CA THR A 561 -0.89 10.00 -13.55
C THR A 561 -0.14 9.20 -14.61
N ASN A 562 -0.83 8.62 -15.60
CA ASN A 562 -0.25 8.04 -16.81
C ASN A 562 0.76 6.88 -16.61
N VAL A 563 0.69 6.16 -15.48
CA VAL A 563 1.68 5.14 -15.05
C VAL A 563 2.07 4.13 -16.13
N PHE A 564 1.19 3.72 -17.05
CA PHE A 564 1.53 2.74 -18.09
C PHE A 564 1.54 3.30 -19.52
N THR A 565 1.20 4.57 -19.72
CA THR A 565 0.91 5.14 -21.04
C THR A 565 1.10 6.66 -21.01
N ALA A 566 1.80 7.25 -21.99
CA ALA A 566 2.02 8.70 -22.11
C ALA A 566 0.73 9.58 -22.24
N GLY A 567 -0.43 8.96 -22.17
CA GLY A 567 -1.76 9.53 -22.06
C GLY A 567 -2.75 8.37 -22.05
N HIS A 568 -3.74 8.36 -21.15
CA HIS A 568 -4.66 7.23 -20.94
C HIS A 568 -5.60 6.89 -22.12
N GLY A 569 -5.55 7.64 -23.23
CA GLY A 569 -6.12 7.22 -24.52
C GLY A 569 -5.22 6.27 -25.34
N SER A 570 -3.94 6.16 -24.99
CA SER A 570 -2.97 5.29 -25.70
C SER A 570 -3.23 3.81 -25.41
N ALA A 571 -3.03 2.94 -26.40
CA ALA A 571 -3.16 1.50 -26.20
C ALA A 571 -2.22 0.98 -25.10
N MET A 572 -2.72 0.05 -24.28
CA MET A 572 -1.89 -0.75 -23.38
C MET A 572 -0.93 -1.64 -24.19
N GLY A 573 0.18 -2.08 -23.59
CA GLY A 573 1.05 -3.08 -24.20
C GLY A 573 0.41 -4.46 -24.23
N ASP A 574 0.48 -5.14 -25.37
CA ASP A 574 -0.07 -6.49 -25.58
C ASP A 574 0.39 -7.47 -24.48
N GLY A 575 -0.55 -8.23 -23.92
CA GLY A 575 -0.27 -9.26 -22.92
C GLY A 575 0.07 -8.76 -21.50
N ARG A 576 0.03 -7.45 -21.23
CA ARG A 576 0.24 -6.92 -19.88
C ARG A 576 -0.93 -7.28 -18.94
N VAL A 577 -0.60 -7.70 -17.71
CA VAL A 577 -1.56 -8.01 -16.62
C VAL A 577 -1.02 -7.49 -15.28
N ILE A 578 -1.90 -7.03 -14.40
CA ILE A 578 -1.63 -6.95 -12.95
C ILE A 578 -2.28 -8.16 -12.28
N THR A 579 -1.48 -9.10 -11.78
CA THR A 579 -1.95 -10.26 -11.02
C THR A 579 -1.81 -10.00 -9.53
N VAL A 580 -2.86 -10.28 -8.76
CA VAL A 580 -2.90 -10.13 -7.30
C VAL A 580 -3.33 -11.48 -6.71
N ASN A 581 -2.53 -12.06 -5.81
CA ASN A 581 -2.75 -13.36 -5.18
C ASN A 581 -2.86 -13.17 -3.66
N GLY A 582 -4.06 -12.92 -3.14
CA GLY A 582 -4.30 -12.63 -1.72
C GLY A 582 -3.64 -11.36 -1.18
N GLY A 583 -3.16 -10.48 -2.06
CA GLY A 583 -2.58 -9.16 -1.74
C GLY A 583 -3.50 -7.99 -2.14
N THR A 584 -2.94 -6.79 -2.22
CA THR A 584 -3.70 -5.55 -2.50
C THR A 584 -3.19 -4.80 -3.74
N LEU A 585 -4.09 -4.45 -4.66
CA LEU A 585 -3.89 -3.38 -5.65
C LEU A 585 -4.60 -2.12 -5.17
N GLN A 586 -3.90 -1.00 -4.98
CA GLN A 586 -4.51 0.26 -4.55
C GLN A 586 -4.31 1.38 -5.57
N MET A 587 -5.40 2.05 -5.91
CA MET A 587 -5.44 3.27 -6.72
C MET A 587 -5.84 4.43 -5.81
N ASN A 588 -4.89 5.33 -5.56
CA ASN A 588 -5.11 6.45 -4.64
C ASN A 588 -5.88 7.60 -5.33
N SER A 589 -6.18 8.66 -4.57
CA SER A 589 -6.95 9.80 -5.08
C SER A 589 -6.25 10.61 -6.18
N SER A 590 -4.94 10.46 -6.40
CA SER A 590 -4.16 11.11 -7.47
C SER A 590 -3.82 10.19 -8.67
N PHE A 591 -4.37 8.96 -8.71
CA PHE A 591 -4.15 8.04 -9.83
C PHE A 591 -5.04 8.36 -11.03
N ASP A 592 -4.41 8.61 -12.19
CA ASP A 592 -5.08 8.98 -13.44
C ASP A 592 -4.44 8.26 -14.64
N SER A 593 -4.79 7.00 -14.89
CA SER A 593 -4.20 6.19 -15.97
C SER A 593 -5.14 5.10 -16.50
N ARG A 594 -4.95 4.73 -17.77
CA ARG A 594 -5.35 3.43 -18.29
C ARG A 594 -4.44 2.35 -17.68
N PHE A 595 -4.98 1.19 -17.33
CA PHE A 595 -4.21 0.13 -16.66
C PHE A 595 -4.49 -1.30 -17.14
N GLY A 596 -5.37 -1.52 -18.12
CA GLY A 596 -5.55 -2.82 -18.79
C GLY A 596 -6.02 -3.95 -17.86
N ASN A 597 -5.64 -5.19 -18.22
CA ASN A 597 -6.10 -6.40 -17.54
C ASN A 597 -5.65 -6.51 -16.08
N VAL A 598 -6.53 -7.08 -15.24
CA VAL A 598 -6.28 -7.38 -13.82
C VAL A 598 -6.72 -8.82 -13.53
N THR A 599 -5.98 -9.54 -12.70
CA THR A 599 -6.35 -10.86 -12.19
C THR A 599 -6.32 -10.83 -10.67
N LEU A 600 -7.41 -11.26 -10.04
CA LEU A 600 -7.60 -11.31 -8.59
C LEU A 600 -7.76 -12.78 -8.16
N ASN A 601 -6.83 -13.31 -7.39
CA ASN A 601 -6.84 -14.69 -6.89
C ASN A 601 -6.80 -14.72 -5.37
N ASP A 602 -7.30 -15.81 -4.78
CA ASP A 602 -6.98 -16.23 -3.40
C ASP A 602 -7.25 -15.15 -2.32
N GLY A 603 -8.40 -14.48 -2.40
CA GLY A 603 -8.77 -13.41 -1.46
C GLY A 603 -8.20 -12.03 -1.80
N ALA A 604 -7.73 -11.82 -3.03
CA ALA A 604 -7.16 -10.54 -3.48
C ALA A 604 -8.12 -9.36 -3.32
N THR A 605 -7.54 -8.20 -3.00
CA THR A 605 -8.26 -6.94 -2.85
C THR A 605 -7.79 -5.91 -3.88
N TRP A 606 -8.75 -5.21 -4.48
CA TRP A 606 -8.50 -4.03 -5.31
C TRP A 606 -9.27 -2.83 -4.76
N THR A 607 -8.53 -1.88 -4.21
CA THR A 607 -9.05 -0.63 -3.65
C THR A 607 -8.95 0.50 -4.68
N SER A 608 -10.03 1.23 -4.93
CA SER A 608 -9.98 2.53 -5.60
C SER A 608 -10.59 3.62 -4.72
N ASP A 609 -9.73 4.54 -4.27
CA ASP A 609 -10.12 5.80 -3.63
C ASP A 609 -10.10 6.97 -4.63
N ARG A 610 -9.97 6.66 -5.94
CA ARG A 610 -10.10 7.66 -6.99
C ARG A 610 -11.57 7.99 -7.24
N GLY A 611 -11.94 9.25 -6.96
CA GLY A 611 -13.28 9.76 -7.24
C GLY A 611 -13.60 9.73 -8.73
N VAL A 612 -14.76 9.17 -9.10
CA VAL A 612 -15.24 9.08 -10.48
C VAL A 612 -15.60 10.48 -11.00
N GLY A 613 -14.96 10.93 -12.08
CA GLY A 613 -14.88 12.38 -12.36
C GLY A 613 -14.50 12.75 -13.80
N SER A 614 -13.32 13.38 -13.96
CA SER A 614 -12.81 13.87 -15.25
C SER A 614 -11.32 13.58 -15.48
N TYR A 615 -10.68 12.89 -14.55
CA TYR A 615 -9.43 12.17 -14.75
C TYR A 615 -9.55 10.93 -13.87
N ASP A 616 -9.15 9.78 -14.41
CA ASP A 616 -9.86 8.53 -14.11
C ASP A 616 -8.92 7.33 -13.95
N ALA A 617 -9.28 6.43 -13.03
CA ALA A 617 -8.81 5.05 -13.04
C ALA A 617 -9.53 4.29 -14.17
N LEU A 618 -8.88 4.11 -15.32
CA LEU A 618 -9.52 3.68 -16.56
C LEU A 618 -9.25 2.19 -16.90
N LEU A 619 -10.28 1.35 -16.79
CA LEU A 619 -10.27 -0.04 -17.21
C LEU A 619 -10.60 -0.12 -18.72
N ALA A 620 -9.56 -0.32 -19.52
CA ALA A 620 -9.60 -0.68 -20.94
C ALA A 620 -8.19 -1.09 -21.43
N ASN A 621 -8.11 -1.83 -22.53
CA ASN A 621 -6.85 -2.04 -23.26
C ASN A 621 -6.71 -1.04 -24.42
N THR A 622 -7.80 -0.77 -25.15
CA THR A 622 -7.94 0.31 -26.15
C THR A 622 -9.36 0.89 -26.14
N ASP A 623 -9.63 1.98 -26.88
CA ASP A 623 -10.92 2.71 -26.86
C ASP A 623 -12.17 1.87 -27.21
N ALA A 624 -11.98 0.68 -27.79
CA ALA A 624 -13.00 -0.33 -28.06
C ALA A 624 -12.52 -1.76 -27.74
N GLY A 625 -11.36 -1.91 -27.12
CA GLY A 625 -10.73 -3.19 -26.79
C GLY A 625 -10.84 -3.45 -25.30
N ALA A 626 -11.72 -4.38 -24.94
CA ALA A 626 -11.96 -4.80 -23.57
C ALA A 626 -10.66 -5.15 -22.83
N ALA A 627 -10.55 -4.69 -21.60
CA ALA A 627 -9.76 -5.34 -20.58
C ALA A 627 -10.60 -6.42 -19.87
N THR A 628 -9.92 -7.42 -19.33
CA THR A 628 -10.53 -8.44 -18.49
C THR A 628 -10.12 -8.25 -17.04
N VAL A 629 -11.11 -8.28 -16.15
CA VAL A 629 -10.94 -8.58 -14.72
C VAL A 629 -11.23 -10.06 -14.56
N THR A 630 -10.20 -10.88 -14.29
CA THR A 630 -10.35 -12.32 -14.00
C THR A 630 -10.35 -12.52 -12.50
N VAL A 631 -11.26 -13.35 -11.98
CA VAL A 631 -11.30 -13.78 -10.58
C VAL A 631 -11.15 -15.30 -10.49
N GLY A 632 -10.24 -15.77 -9.64
CA GLY A 632 -9.87 -17.17 -9.53
C GLY A 632 -9.19 -17.54 -8.20
N GLY A 633 -8.45 -18.64 -8.20
CA GLY A 633 -7.87 -19.21 -6.98
C GLY A 633 -8.93 -19.89 -6.10
N SER A 634 -8.70 -19.93 -4.79
CA SER A 634 -9.58 -20.61 -3.81
C SER A 634 -10.14 -19.66 -2.73
N GLY A 635 -10.48 -18.43 -3.10
CA GLY A 635 -11.06 -17.47 -2.15
C GLY A 635 -11.57 -16.19 -2.79
N ALA A 636 -12.79 -15.80 -2.38
CA ALA A 636 -13.51 -14.64 -2.89
C ALA A 636 -12.69 -13.34 -2.81
N SER A 637 -12.62 -12.62 -3.94
CA SER A 637 -11.89 -11.36 -4.09
C SER A 637 -12.80 -10.14 -3.90
N THR A 638 -12.22 -8.98 -3.61
CA THR A 638 -12.99 -7.73 -3.41
C THR A 638 -12.51 -6.58 -4.28
N MET A 639 -13.46 -5.75 -4.73
CA MET A 639 -13.25 -4.50 -5.46
C MET A 639 -13.92 -3.37 -4.69
N ASN A 640 -13.16 -2.65 -3.86
CA ASN A 640 -13.68 -1.77 -2.81
C ASN A 640 -13.07 -0.35 -2.88
N GLY A 641 -13.41 0.49 -1.91
CA GLY A 641 -12.87 1.85 -1.76
C GLY A 641 -13.93 2.94 -1.77
N THR A 642 -13.50 4.16 -1.48
CA THR A 642 -14.38 5.35 -1.45
C THR A 642 -14.77 5.84 -2.84
N GLY A 643 -13.95 5.54 -3.86
CA GLY A 643 -14.09 5.97 -5.25
C GLY A 643 -14.68 4.91 -6.18
N GLY A 644 -14.04 4.73 -7.34
CA GLY A 644 -14.49 3.81 -8.38
C GLY A 644 -13.50 3.64 -9.53
N ILE A 645 -13.96 2.98 -10.59
CA ILE A 645 -13.24 2.81 -11.86
C ILE A 645 -14.14 3.16 -13.04
N HIS A 646 -13.56 3.73 -14.10
CA HIS A 646 -14.24 4.04 -15.34
C HIS A 646 -14.05 2.91 -16.36
N LEU A 647 -15.13 2.50 -17.02
CA LEU A 647 -15.17 1.46 -18.03
C LEU A 647 -15.24 2.11 -19.43
N GLN A 648 -14.39 1.76 -20.38
CA GLN A 648 -14.42 2.34 -21.74
C GLN A 648 -14.66 1.26 -22.81
N GLY A 649 -15.88 1.20 -23.33
CA GLY A 649 -16.43 0.00 -23.96
C GLY A 649 -16.84 -1.06 -22.93
N VAL A 650 -17.39 -2.17 -23.41
CA VAL A 650 -17.75 -3.32 -22.55
C VAL A 650 -16.47 -4.00 -22.06
N GLN A 651 -16.31 -4.13 -20.74
CA GLN A 651 -15.19 -4.84 -20.11
C GLN A 651 -15.62 -6.24 -19.68
N ASN A 652 -14.69 -7.19 -19.71
CA ASN A 652 -14.98 -8.56 -19.28
C ASN A 652 -14.76 -8.69 -17.76
N PHE A 653 -15.70 -9.30 -17.08
CA PHE A 653 -15.61 -9.71 -15.68
C PHE A 653 -15.76 -11.23 -15.65
N ASP A 654 -14.62 -11.92 -15.72
CA ASP A 654 -14.54 -13.37 -15.81
C ASP A 654 -14.36 -13.94 -14.41
N VAL A 655 -15.46 -14.38 -13.80
CA VAL A 655 -15.54 -14.71 -12.37
C VAL A 655 -15.77 -16.20 -12.22
N ALA A 656 -14.72 -16.94 -11.88
CA ALA A 656 -14.83 -18.35 -11.53
C ALA A 656 -15.61 -18.55 -10.22
N ASP A 657 -16.19 -19.72 -10.05
CA ASP A 657 -16.62 -20.22 -8.75
C ASP A 657 -15.35 -20.61 -7.95
N THR A 658 -15.03 -19.77 -6.97
CA THR A 658 -13.83 -19.85 -6.10
C THR A 658 -14.17 -20.31 -4.68
N THR A 659 -15.43 -20.16 -4.25
CA THR A 659 -15.91 -20.59 -2.93
C THR A 659 -16.50 -22.00 -2.95
N GLY A 660 -17.01 -22.46 -4.09
CA GLY A 660 -17.74 -23.73 -4.22
C GLY A 660 -19.15 -23.70 -3.64
N ASP A 661 -19.71 -22.51 -3.43
CA ASP A 661 -21.04 -22.28 -2.87
C ASP A 661 -21.75 -21.07 -3.52
N SER A 662 -22.85 -20.60 -2.92
CA SER A 662 -23.64 -19.47 -3.44
C SER A 662 -23.24 -18.11 -2.85
N ALA A 663 -22.06 -17.98 -2.25
CA ALA A 663 -21.52 -16.69 -1.83
C ALA A 663 -20.99 -15.88 -3.03
N ALA A 664 -20.54 -14.65 -2.78
CA ALA A 664 -19.98 -13.78 -3.80
C ALA A 664 -18.47 -13.99 -3.98
N ASP A 665 -18.05 -14.64 -5.07
CA ASP A 665 -16.66 -14.77 -5.49
C ASP A 665 -15.99 -13.43 -5.81
N LEU A 666 -16.78 -12.46 -6.28
CA LEU A 666 -16.35 -11.07 -6.44
C LEU A 666 -17.36 -10.13 -5.78
N THR A 667 -16.96 -9.46 -4.70
CA THR A 667 -17.76 -8.39 -4.08
C THR A 667 -17.26 -7.02 -4.52
N VAL A 668 -18.09 -6.27 -5.25
CA VAL A 668 -17.82 -4.92 -5.76
C VAL A 668 -18.59 -3.88 -4.93
N SER A 669 -17.85 -3.15 -4.09
CA SER A 669 -18.35 -2.06 -3.25
C SER A 669 -17.73 -0.69 -3.59
N MET A 670 -16.95 -0.58 -4.67
CA MET A 670 -16.63 0.68 -5.35
C MET A 670 -17.58 0.98 -6.54
N THR A 671 -17.57 2.20 -7.06
CA THR A 671 -18.44 2.59 -8.18
C THR A 671 -17.90 2.10 -9.52
N LEU A 672 -18.70 1.34 -10.28
CA LEU A 672 -18.42 1.03 -11.69
C LEU A 672 -19.04 2.12 -12.59
N ALA A 673 -18.19 2.93 -13.21
CA ALA A 673 -18.61 4.14 -13.94
C ALA A 673 -18.54 4.00 -15.47
N ASN A 674 -19.20 4.91 -16.19
CA ASN A 674 -19.08 5.02 -17.64
C ASN A 674 -17.66 5.43 -18.06
N LYS A 675 -17.43 5.53 -19.37
CA LYS A 675 -16.18 6.05 -19.94
C LYS A 675 -15.75 7.37 -19.28
N GLY A 676 -14.45 7.48 -19.04
CA GLY A 676 -13.81 8.66 -18.47
C GLY A 676 -13.70 9.82 -19.46
N SER A 677 -12.90 10.84 -19.12
CA SER A 677 -12.73 12.05 -19.95
C SER A 677 -12.11 11.80 -21.33
N ALA A 678 -11.43 10.66 -21.53
CA ALA A 678 -10.99 10.19 -22.85
C ALA A 678 -12.14 9.88 -23.83
N GLY A 679 -13.38 9.72 -23.36
CA GLY A 679 -14.53 9.39 -24.21
C GLY A 679 -14.43 7.98 -24.80
N GLY A 680 -14.68 7.82 -26.11
CA GLY A 680 -14.76 6.51 -26.76
C GLY A 680 -16.13 5.82 -26.61
N ALA A 681 -16.14 4.49 -26.64
CA ALA A 681 -17.34 3.68 -26.46
C ALA A 681 -17.85 3.72 -25.01
N ASP A 682 -19.17 3.67 -24.81
CA ASP A 682 -19.77 3.64 -23.47
C ASP A 682 -19.42 2.36 -22.71
N GLY A 683 -19.11 2.55 -21.44
CA GLY A 683 -18.66 1.53 -20.51
C GLY A 683 -19.75 0.51 -20.24
N GLY A 684 -19.41 -0.77 -20.28
CA GLY A 684 -20.35 -1.86 -20.00
C GLY A 684 -19.66 -3.05 -19.34
N ILE A 685 -20.44 -4.09 -19.04
CA ILE A 685 -19.98 -5.30 -18.35
C ILE A 685 -20.39 -6.53 -19.15
N PHE A 686 -19.45 -7.43 -19.40
CA PHE A 686 -19.69 -8.79 -19.86
C PHE A 686 -19.24 -9.75 -18.74
N LYS A 687 -20.19 -10.37 -18.03
CA LYS A 687 -19.95 -11.27 -16.90
C LYS A 687 -19.92 -12.72 -17.41
N SER A 688 -18.76 -13.37 -17.29
CA SER A 688 -18.54 -14.79 -17.60
C SER A 688 -18.05 -15.57 -16.36
N GLY A 689 -17.83 -16.88 -16.51
CA GLY A 689 -17.45 -17.78 -15.42
C GLY A 689 -18.63 -18.14 -14.51
N ALA A 690 -18.58 -19.33 -13.91
CA ALA A 690 -19.68 -19.89 -13.11
C ALA A 690 -19.98 -19.12 -11.80
N GLY A 691 -19.04 -18.31 -11.30
CA GLY A 691 -19.13 -17.68 -9.98
C GLY A 691 -20.06 -16.46 -9.90
N THR A 692 -20.20 -15.95 -8.69
CA THR A 692 -21.10 -14.83 -8.34
C THR A 692 -20.37 -13.51 -8.28
N MET A 693 -20.74 -12.57 -9.16
CA MET A 693 -20.34 -11.17 -9.11
C MET A 693 -21.41 -10.34 -8.39
N ARG A 694 -21.12 -9.86 -7.19
CA ARG A 694 -22.01 -9.05 -6.35
C ARG A 694 -21.66 -7.57 -6.45
N VAL A 695 -22.64 -6.73 -6.76
CA VAL A 695 -22.45 -5.27 -6.93
C VAL A 695 -23.32 -4.51 -5.93
N GLU A 696 -22.67 -3.90 -4.93
CA GLU A 696 -23.32 -3.31 -3.74
C GLU A 696 -23.55 -1.79 -3.83
N LYS A 697 -22.85 -1.10 -4.74
CA LYS A 697 -23.11 0.32 -5.06
C LYS A 697 -23.90 0.45 -6.36
N ALA A 698 -24.64 1.55 -6.49
CA ALA A 698 -25.21 1.93 -7.77
C ALA A 698 -24.08 2.24 -8.78
N ALA A 699 -24.20 1.68 -9.98
CA ALA A 699 -23.26 1.87 -11.08
C ALA A 699 -23.71 3.03 -11.99
N THR A 700 -22.78 3.61 -12.74
CA THR A 700 -23.07 4.74 -13.66
C THR A 700 -22.62 4.47 -15.09
N PHE A 701 -22.21 3.23 -15.41
CA PHE A 701 -21.86 2.80 -16.77
C PHE A 701 -23.09 2.82 -17.71
N ALA A 702 -22.88 3.09 -19.00
CA ALA A 702 -23.97 3.42 -19.93
C ALA A 702 -24.06 2.54 -21.19
N GLY A 703 -23.10 1.62 -21.38
CA GLY A 703 -23.15 0.52 -22.34
C GLY A 703 -23.83 -0.73 -21.76
N ALA A 704 -23.84 -1.81 -22.54
CA ALA A 704 -24.57 -3.03 -22.20
C ALA A 704 -24.06 -3.73 -20.91
N LEU A 705 -24.99 -4.41 -20.24
CA LEU A 705 -24.71 -5.44 -19.23
C LEU A 705 -25.15 -6.80 -19.80
N THR A 706 -24.18 -7.66 -20.07
CA THR A 706 -24.44 -9.08 -20.43
C THR A 706 -24.01 -9.97 -19.29
N VAL A 707 -24.91 -10.83 -18.82
CA VAL A 707 -24.60 -11.95 -17.93
C VAL A 707 -24.61 -13.20 -18.80
N ASP A 708 -23.42 -13.73 -19.10
CA ASP A 708 -23.19 -14.85 -20.00
C ASP A 708 -23.14 -16.18 -19.25
N GLU A 709 -22.49 -16.19 -18.07
CA GLU A 709 -22.40 -17.32 -17.16
C GLU A 709 -22.46 -16.89 -15.69
N GLY A 710 -22.85 -17.82 -14.81
CA GLY A 710 -22.88 -17.64 -13.37
C GLY A 710 -23.92 -16.61 -12.91
N VAL A 711 -23.65 -15.93 -11.79
CA VAL A 711 -24.59 -14.98 -11.19
C VAL A 711 -24.04 -13.55 -11.25
N TYR A 712 -24.89 -12.61 -11.66
CA TYR A 712 -24.72 -11.19 -11.38
C TYR A 712 -25.73 -10.77 -10.31
N GLU A 713 -25.26 -10.46 -9.10
CA GLU A 713 -26.10 -10.04 -7.99
C GLU A 713 -26.14 -8.51 -7.90
N ALA A 714 -27.27 -7.94 -8.29
CA ALA A 714 -27.63 -6.54 -8.14
C ALA A 714 -28.02 -6.24 -6.67
N ALA A 715 -27.00 -6.21 -5.81
CA ALA A 715 -27.09 -6.06 -4.36
C ALA A 715 -27.11 -4.59 -3.86
N ALA A 716 -27.22 -3.61 -4.75
CA ALA A 716 -27.31 -2.21 -4.36
C ALA A 716 -28.69 -1.86 -3.79
N GLY A 717 -28.73 -1.31 -2.57
CA GLY A 717 -29.94 -0.68 -2.02
C GLY A 717 -30.10 0.74 -2.58
N THR A 718 -31.04 0.97 -3.49
CA THR A 718 -31.11 2.22 -4.26
C THR A 718 -32.35 3.08 -3.96
N SER A 719 -32.33 4.31 -4.47
CA SER A 719 -33.51 5.18 -4.55
C SER A 719 -33.51 5.96 -5.88
N GLY A 720 -34.70 6.31 -6.37
CA GLY A 720 -34.84 6.92 -7.69
C GLY A 720 -34.36 6.00 -8.81
N SER A 721 -33.67 6.57 -9.80
CA SER A 721 -33.17 5.84 -10.98
C SER A 721 -31.79 5.22 -10.80
N ALA A 722 -31.15 5.34 -9.64
CA ALA A 722 -29.89 4.69 -9.36
C ALA A 722 -30.05 3.16 -9.39
N SER A 723 -29.12 2.43 -10.01
CA SER A 723 -29.25 1.00 -10.30
C SER A 723 -27.89 0.31 -10.22
N ALA A 724 -27.84 -0.96 -9.83
CA ALA A 724 -26.61 -1.76 -9.96
C ALA A 724 -26.31 -2.08 -11.44
N LEU A 725 -27.32 -2.01 -12.32
CA LEU A 725 -27.25 -2.39 -13.74
C LEU A 725 -26.67 -1.29 -14.66
N GLY A 726 -26.32 -0.12 -14.11
CA GLY A 726 -25.80 1.04 -14.84
C GLY A 726 -26.72 2.26 -14.78
N ALA A 727 -26.48 3.22 -15.67
CA ALA A 727 -27.15 4.52 -15.72
C ALA A 727 -28.58 4.51 -16.26
N GLY A 728 -29.11 3.36 -16.72
CA GLY A 728 -30.46 3.24 -17.26
C GLY A 728 -30.70 4.01 -18.56
N SER A 729 -29.68 4.18 -19.40
CA SER A 729 -29.77 4.84 -20.71
C SER A 729 -30.14 3.87 -21.84
N ALA A 730 -30.54 4.37 -23.01
CA ALA A 730 -30.93 3.52 -24.14
C ALA A 730 -29.81 2.60 -24.68
N THR A 731 -28.53 2.89 -24.40
CA THR A 731 -27.38 2.02 -24.72
C THR A 731 -27.04 1.02 -23.62
N ASN A 732 -27.72 1.09 -22.47
CA ASN A 732 -27.48 0.29 -21.27
C ASN A 732 -28.44 -0.91 -21.19
N THR A 733 -28.60 -1.59 -22.32
CA THR A 733 -29.40 -2.82 -22.46
C THR A 733 -28.89 -3.92 -21.55
N VAL A 734 -29.80 -4.70 -20.96
CA VAL A 734 -29.43 -5.87 -20.13
C VAL A 734 -29.73 -7.15 -20.89
N THR A 735 -28.83 -8.12 -20.85
CA THR A 735 -29.00 -9.45 -21.46
C THR A 735 -28.58 -10.54 -20.47
N VAL A 736 -29.40 -11.58 -20.31
CA VAL A 736 -29.09 -12.75 -19.48
C VAL A 736 -29.19 -14.01 -20.35
N ASN A 737 -28.07 -14.69 -20.55
CA ASN A 737 -27.94 -15.86 -21.43
C ASN A 737 -28.19 -17.18 -20.69
N SER A 738 -28.28 -18.26 -21.47
CA SER A 738 -28.68 -19.59 -21.02
C SER A 738 -27.75 -20.14 -19.93
N GLY A 739 -28.33 -20.56 -18.81
CA GLY A 739 -27.59 -20.98 -17.62
C GLY A 739 -27.07 -19.84 -16.72
N ALA A 740 -27.21 -18.57 -17.11
CA ALA A 740 -26.83 -17.42 -16.30
C ALA A 740 -28.00 -16.85 -15.47
N GLN A 741 -27.68 -16.14 -14.38
CA GLN A 741 -28.66 -15.54 -13.46
C GLN A 741 -28.40 -14.06 -13.20
N LEU A 742 -29.44 -13.23 -13.29
CA LEU A 742 -29.47 -11.87 -12.75
C LEU A 742 -30.31 -11.85 -11.45
N LEU A 743 -29.65 -11.65 -10.31
CA LEU A 743 -30.27 -11.74 -8.98
C LEU A 743 -30.45 -10.35 -8.34
N PHE A 744 -31.68 -10.02 -7.94
CA PHE A 744 -32.01 -8.83 -7.15
C PHE A 744 -32.28 -9.21 -5.69
N SER A 745 -31.27 -9.06 -4.83
CA SER A 745 -31.35 -9.40 -3.41
C SER A 745 -31.73 -8.22 -2.49
N GLN A 746 -31.50 -6.98 -2.93
CA GLN A 746 -31.90 -5.77 -2.19
C GLN A 746 -33.11 -5.08 -2.83
N ASN A 747 -33.85 -4.31 -2.03
CA ASN A 747 -34.96 -3.50 -2.54
C ASN A 747 -34.42 -2.49 -3.56
N ARG A 748 -35.06 -2.46 -4.75
CA ARG A 748 -34.73 -1.59 -5.87
C ARG A 748 -33.30 -1.80 -6.42
N GLY A 749 -32.78 -3.02 -6.49
CA GLY A 749 -31.48 -3.28 -7.12
C GLY A 749 -31.37 -2.77 -8.58
N ALA A 750 -32.50 -2.74 -9.30
CA ALA A 750 -32.64 -2.13 -10.64
C ALA A 750 -33.09 -0.66 -10.65
N GLY A 751 -33.42 -0.05 -9.51
CA GLY A 751 -33.95 1.32 -9.42
C GLY A 751 -35.12 1.60 -10.36
N TYR A 752 -34.92 2.58 -11.25
CA TYR A 752 -35.72 2.81 -12.45
C TYR A 752 -34.83 2.70 -13.71
N HIS A 753 -34.28 1.50 -13.96
CA HIS A 753 -33.49 1.18 -15.15
C HIS A 753 -34.27 1.32 -16.47
N ALA A 754 -34.05 2.41 -17.22
CA ALA A 754 -34.80 2.75 -18.43
C ALA A 754 -34.17 2.26 -19.74
N ALA A 755 -33.78 0.99 -19.77
CA ALA A 755 -33.34 0.26 -20.96
C ALA A 755 -34.11 -1.06 -21.12
N ASP A 756 -34.11 -1.63 -22.32
CA ASP A 756 -34.73 -2.93 -22.58
C ASP A 756 -33.91 -4.08 -21.96
N VAL A 757 -34.59 -5.17 -21.60
CA VAL A 757 -34.01 -6.36 -20.96
C VAL A 757 -34.34 -7.59 -21.78
N THR A 758 -33.32 -8.33 -22.20
CA THR A 758 -33.45 -9.59 -22.95
C THR A 758 -33.06 -10.80 -22.09
N ILE A 759 -33.83 -11.88 -22.20
CA ILE A 759 -33.58 -13.18 -21.58
C ILE A 759 -33.45 -14.21 -22.70
N ASN A 760 -32.27 -14.83 -22.81
CA ASN A 760 -31.90 -15.80 -23.84
C ASN A 760 -31.71 -17.18 -23.16
N GLY A 761 -32.79 -17.79 -22.63
CA GLY A 761 -32.70 -18.99 -21.79
C GLY A 761 -32.21 -18.76 -20.35
N GLY A 762 -31.82 -17.53 -20.01
CA GLY A 762 -31.34 -17.16 -18.66
C GLY A 762 -32.45 -17.03 -17.61
N THR A 763 -32.04 -16.77 -16.37
CA THR A 763 -32.95 -16.52 -15.23
C THR A 763 -32.81 -15.10 -14.66
N ILE A 764 -33.92 -14.43 -14.39
CA ILE A 764 -33.96 -13.22 -13.55
C ILE A 764 -34.67 -13.56 -12.24
N THR A 765 -34.02 -13.32 -11.10
CA THR A 765 -34.55 -13.67 -9.77
C THR A 765 -34.77 -12.42 -8.91
N PHE A 766 -36.00 -12.22 -8.45
CA PHE A 766 -36.40 -11.13 -7.57
C PHE A 766 -36.63 -11.65 -6.14
N ASN A 767 -35.67 -11.43 -5.23
CA ASN A 767 -35.73 -11.88 -3.83
C ASN A 767 -35.91 -10.74 -2.82
N SER A 768 -36.40 -9.57 -3.27
CA SER A 768 -36.73 -8.42 -2.42
C SER A 768 -38.11 -7.83 -2.75
N GLY A 769 -38.64 -6.99 -1.86
CA GLY A 769 -40.06 -6.57 -1.83
C GLY A 769 -40.44 -5.35 -2.68
N ASP A 770 -39.51 -4.75 -3.43
CA ASP A 770 -39.77 -3.66 -4.37
C ASP A 770 -38.74 -3.65 -5.49
N ASN A 771 -38.91 -4.49 -6.50
CA ASN A 771 -38.13 -4.43 -7.74
C ASN A 771 -39.01 -4.02 -8.93
N SER A 772 -38.43 -3.26 -9.84
CA SER A 772 -39.01 -2.98 -11.15
C SER A 772 -37.91 -2.79 -12.18
N LEU A 773 -38.21 -3.16 -13.41
CA LEU A 773 -37.58 -2.57 -14.59
C LEU A 773 -38.45 -1.35 -15.01
N ALA A 774 -37.86 -0.33 -15.62
CA ALA A 774 -38.54 0.98 -15.69
C ALA A 774 -39.55 1.12 -16.82
N SER A 775 -40.15 2.31 -16.83
CA SER A 775 -41.19 2.83 -17.71
C SER A 775 -40.88 2.76 -19.21
N GLY A 776 -41.87 2.32 -19.99
CA GLY A 776 -41.85 2.33 -21.45
C GLY A 776 -40.79 1.42 -22.08
N LYS A 777 -40.48 0.28 -21.47
CA LYS A 777 -39.44 -0.67 -21.94
C LYS A 777 -39.97 -2.09 -22.10
N THR A 778 -39.25 -2.84 -22.92
CA THR A 778 -39.51 -4.23 -23.23
C THR A 778 -38.71 -5.12 -22.29
N LEU A 779 -39.38 -6.05 -21.61
CA LEU A 779 -38.75 -7.28 -21.15
C LEU A 779 -39.05 -8.36 -22.20
N ARG A 780 -38.01 -9.00 -22.73
CA ARG A 780 -38.13 -9.90 -23.88
C ARG A 780 -37.46 -11.25 -23.60
N PHE A 781 -38.25 -12.32 -23.59
CA PHE A 781 -37.73 -13.67 -23.75
C PHE A 781 -37.52 -13.91 -25.25
N ASP A 782 -36.27 -14.20 -25.66
CA ASP A 782 -35.85 -14.13 -27.06
C ASP A 782 -35.41 -15.48 -27.65
N THR A 783 -34.13 -15.86 -27.55
CA THR A 783 -33.59 -16.97 -28.34
C THR A 783 -33.85 -18.37 -27.77
N GLU A 784 -34.24 -18.45 -26.50
CA GLU A 784 -34.51 -19.69 -25.76
C GLU A 784 -35.44 -19.38 -24.57
N ALA A 785 -36.24 -20.36 -24.14
CA ALA A 785 -37.22 -20.21 -23.07
C ALA A 785 -36.55 -19.87 -21.74
N GLY A 786 -36.87 -18.69 -21.19
CA GLY A 786 -36.25 -18.16 -19.98
C GLY A 786 -37.16 -18.16 -18.76
N LEU A 787 -36.61 -17.76 -17.62
CA LEU A 787 -37.30 -17.78 -16.33
C LEU A 787 -37.23 -16.41 -15.64
N ILE A 788 -38.37 -15.94 -15.13
CA ILE A 788 -38.45 -14.94 -14.07
C ILE A 788 -38.92 -15.65 -12.80
N ASP A 789 -38.19 -15.52 -11.70
CA ASP A 789 -38.40 -16.28 -10.46
C ASP A 789 -38.22 -15.41 -9.20
N GLY A 790 -38.52 -15.96 -8.02
CA GLY A 790 -38.04 -15.45 -6.74
C GLY A 790 -39.12 -15.17 -5.69
N THR A 791 -38.67 -15.07 -4.43
CA THR A 791 -39.54 -14.93 -3.26
C THR A 791 -40.08 -13.50 -3.06
N GLY A 792 -39.64 -12.55 -3.87
CA GLY A 792 -39.98 -11.13 -3.79
C GLY A 792 -41.14 -10.69 -4.68
N GLN A 793 -41.17 -9.38 -4.96
CA GLN A 793 -42.16 -8.74 -5.82
C GLN A 793 -41.50 -8.13 -7.06
N TRP A 794 -42.04 -8.46 -8.24
CA TRP A 794 -41.77 -7.73 -9.47
C TRP A 794 -42.92 -6.76 -9.77
N ARG A 795 -42.58 -5.49 -10.03
CA ARG A 795 -43.53 -4.45 -10.41
C ARG A 795 -43.35 -4.09 -11.88
N LEU A 796 -44.41 -4.27 -12.66
CA LEU A 796 -44.51 -3.87 -14.06
C LEU A 796 -45.08 -2.44 -14.08
N ARG A 797 -44.23 -1.45 -14.39
CA ARG A 797 -44.53 -0.02 -14.23
C ARG A 797 -44.84 0.65 -15.58
N ASP A 798 -45.89 1.48 -15.58
CA ASP A 798 -46.32 2.38 -16.67
C ASP A 798 -46.85 1.74 -17.98
N THR A 799 -47.69 2.51 -18.69
CA THR A 799 -48.51 2.09 -19.86
C THR A 799 -47.76 1.68 -21.11
N GLY A 800 -46.43 1.73 -21.09
CA GLY A 800 -45.57 1.34 -22.21
C GLY A 800 -44.69 0.13 -21.90
N ASN A 801 -44.86 -0.52 -20.75
CA ASN A 801 -44.11 -1.74 -20.45
C ASN A 801 -44.74 -2.94 -21.12
N LYS A 802 -43.89 -3.69 -21.83
CA LYS A 802 -44.29 -4.84 -22.63
C LYS A 802 -43.45 -6.04 -22.25
N VAL A 803 -44.11 -7.15 -21.91
CA VAL A 803 -43.48 -8.47 -21.88
C VAL A 803 -43.63 -9.06 -23.29
N VAL A 804 -42.52 -9.47 -23.89
CA VAL A 804 -42.48 -10.14 -25.19
C VAL A 804 -41.93 -11.55 -25.00
N VAL A 805 -42.56 -12.54 -25.62
CA VAL A 805 -42.02 -13.90 -25.79
C VAL A 805 -42.01 -14.19 -27.28
N THR A 806 -40.83 -14.40 -27.87
CA THR A 806 -40.75 -14.84 -29.27
C THR A 806 -41.04 -16.33 -29.41
N ALA A 807 -41.35 -16.78 -30.62
CA ALA A 807 -41.59 -18.20 -30.93
C ALA A 807 -40.43 -19.13 -30.52
N ALA A 808 -39.20 -18.61 -30.43
CA ALA A 808 -38.01 -19.36 -29.99
C ALA A 808 -37.89 -19.47 -28.45
N ALA A 809 -38.59 -18.61 -27.70
CA ALA A 809 -38.65 -18.63 -26.24
C ALA A 809 -39.94 -19.27 -25.68
N SER A 810 -40.68 -20.00 -26.52
CA SER A 810 -41.87 -20.78 -26.16
C SER A 810 -41.59 -21.74 -24.99
N GLY A 811 -42.35 -21.59 -23.91
CA GLY A 811 -42.18 -22.31 -22.64
C GLY A 811 -41.63 -21.45 -21.50
N SER A 812 -41.47 -20.14 -21.71
CA SER A 812 -40.98 -19.18 -20.71
C SER A 812 -41.94 -19.03 -19.51
N GLN A 813 -41.39 -18.70 -18.34
CA GLN A 813 -42.16 -18.69 -17.09
C GLN A 813 -41.95 -17.45 -16.22
N ILE A 814 -42.99 -17.08 -15.46
CA ILE A 814 -42.97 -16.01 -14.46
C ILE A 814 -43.51 -16.56 -13.12
N ASN A 815 -42.61 -16.70 -12.16
CA ASN A 815 -42.75 -17.48 -10.92
C ASN A 815 -42.49 -16.65 -9.63
N VAL A 816 -42.47 -15.32 -9.72
CA VAL A 816 -42.34 -14.45 -8.51
C VAL A 816 -43.52 -14.59 -7.56
N SER A 817 -43.30 -14.36 -6.27
CA SER A 817 -44.35 -14.43 -5.25
C SER A 817 -45.51 -13.45 -5.49
N ASN A 818 -45.22 -12.26 -6.03
CA ASN A 818 -46.23 -11.31 -6.50
C ASN A 818 -45.74 -10.60 -7.77
N LEU A 819 -46.54 -10.64 -8.83
CA LEU A 819 -46.43 -9.73 -9.98
C LEU A 819 -47.43 -8.60 -9.77
N THR A 820 -47.01 -7.34 -9.94
CA THR A 820 -47.89 -6.19 -9.70
C THR A 820 -47.79 -5.18 -10.82
N MET A 821 -48.91 -5.00 -11.51
CA MET A 821 -49.13 -3.92 -12.47
C MET A 821 -49.21 -2.60 -11.71
N THR A 822 -48.60 -1.54 -12.23
CA THR A 822 -48.47 -0.26 -11.55
C THR A 822 -48.55 0.89 -12.55
N THR A 823 -49.75 1.43 -12.74
CA THR A 823 -50.03 2.57 -13.64
C THR A 823 -51.00 3.54 -12.95
N SER A 824 -50.61 4.81 -12.80
CA SER A 824 -51.47 5.82 -12.18
C SER A 824 -52.64 6.17 -13.10
N GLY A 825 -53.84 5.67 -12.76
CA GLY A 825 -55.08 5.94 -13.50
C GLY A 825 -55.53 4.85 -14.47
N GLY A 826 -55.20 3.58 -14.19
CA GLY A 826 -55.76 2.43 -14.92
C GLY A 826 -55.15 2.19 -16.29
N GLY A 827 -53.84 1.95 -16.32
CA GLY A 827 -53.10 1.76 -17.56
C GLY A 827 -53.02 0.31 -18.06
N LEU A 828 -52.85 0.15 -19.37
CA LEU A 828 -52.61 -1.11 -20.08
C LEU A 828 -51.22 -1.69 -19.79
N HIS A 829 -51.13 -3.02 -19.66
CA HIS A 829 -49.88 -3.79 -19.56
C HIS A 829 -49.92 -4.97 -20.54
N THR A 830 -49.01 -4.99 -21.50
CA THR A 830 -49.06 -5.95 -22.62
C THR A 830 -48.13 -7.15 -22.43
N PHE A 831 -48.68 -8.34 -22.63
CA PHE A 831 -47.98 -9.61 -22.82
C PHE A 831 -48.17 -10.04 -24.27
N ASP A 832 -47.14 -9.88 -25.09
CA ASP A 832 -47.12 -10.28 -26.49
C ASP A 832 -46.36 -11.59 -26.63
N VAL A 833 -47.06 -12.61 -27.10
CA VAL A 833 -46.63 -14.00 -27.01
C VAL A 833 -46.81 -14.62 -28.38
N GLU A 834 -45.70 -14.79 -29.10
CA GLU A 834 -45.69 -15.48 -30.40
C GLU A 834 -45.94 -16.99 -30.24
N ASP A 835 -46.49 -17.62 -31.27
CA ASP A 835 -46.73 -19.07 -31.34
C ASP A 835 -45.44 -19.82 -31.67
N GLY A 836 -45.02 -20.74 -30.79
CA GLY A 836 -43.77 -21.48 -30.91
C GLY A 836 -43.94 -22.99 -31.14
N LEU A 837 -43.09 -23.78 -30.48
CA LEU A 837 -43.11 -25.26 -30.55
C LEU A 837 -43.75 -25.92 -29.32
N GLY A 838 -43.99 -25.16 -28.24
CA GLY A 838 -44.70 -25.61 -27.06
C GLY A 838 -46.21 -25.54 -27.23
N THR A 839 -46.95 -26.21 -26.35
CA THR A 839 -48.41 -25.97 -26.21
C THR A 839 -48.73 -24.84 -25.21
N LEU A 840 -47.69 -24.16 -24.73
CA LEU A 840 -47.69 -23.05 -23.78
C LEU A 840 -46.43 -22.24 -24.04
N ASP A 841 -46.60 -21.02 -24.50
CA ASP A 841 -45.48 -20.15 -24.87
C ASP A 841 -45.08 -19.28 -23.67
N LEU A 842 -46.05 -18.82 -22.87
CA LEU A 842 -45.85 -18.15 -21.59
C LEU A 842 -46.73 -18.74 -20.47
N VAL A 843 -46.13 -19.03 -19.32
CA VAL A 843 -46.86 -19.43 -18.10
C VAL A 843 -46.56 -18.46 -16.95
N VAL A 844 -47.60 -17.81 -16.43
CA VAL A 844 -47.51 -16.95 -15.24
C VAL A 844 -48.06 -17.71 -14.03
N ASN A 845 -47.17 -18.21 -13.19
CA ASN A 845 -47.51 -18.87 -11.92
C ASN A 845 -47.69 -17.85 -10.78
N SER A 846 -47.14 -16.64 -10.93
CA SER A 846 -47.37 -15.51 -10.03
C SER A 846 -48.84 -15.11 -9.94
N ALA A 847 -49.27 -14.70 -8.74
CA ALA A 847 -50.46 -13.87 -8.58
C ALA A 847 -50.22 -12.49 -9.23
N ILE A 848 -51.13 -12.05 -10.11
CA ILE A 848 -51.09 -10.70 -10.70
C ILE A 848 -52.02 -9.76 -9.93
N GLY A 849 -51.48 -8.66 -9.40
CA GLY A 849 -52.25 -7.63 -8.69
C GLY A 849 -52.12 -6.22 -9.28
N ALA A 850 -53.06 -5.35 -8.91
CA ALA A 850 -53.04 -3.91 -9.18
C ALA A 850 -52.34 -3.14 -8.04
N HIS A 851 -51.88 -1.90 -8.30
CA HIS A 851 -51.37 -0.99 -7.26
C HIS A 851 -52.29 0.20 -6.99
N PHE A 852 -52.96 0.73 -8.03
CA PHE A 852 -53.81 1.91 -7.93
C PHE A 852 -55.30 1.66 -8.22
N GLY A 853 -55.63 0.57 -8.91
CA GLY A 853 -56.97 0.21 -9.36
C GLY A 853 -57.21 0.53 -10.84
N GLY A 854 -57.87 -0.39 -11.54
CA GLY A 854 -58.19 -0.27 -12.96
C GLY A 854 -57.05 -0.60 -13.92
N GLU A 855 -55.88 -1.07 -13.46
CA GLU A 855 -54.82 -1.55 -14.34
C GLU A 855 -55.29 -2.75 -15.18
N GLN A 856 -55.07 -2.69 -16.51
CA GLN A 856 -55.62 -3.63 -17.51
C GLN A 856 -54.53 -4.55 -18.06
N LEU A 857 -54.87 -5.81 -18.35
CA LEU A 857 -53.98 -6.78 -18.99
C LEU A 857 -54.32 -6.92 -20.48
N VAL A 858 -53.30 -6.93 -21.33
CA VAL A 858 -53.47 -7.17 -22.78
C VAL A 858 -52.65 -8.39 -23.19
N LYS A 859 -53.30 -9.34 -23.88
CA LYS A 859 -52.67 -10.50 -24.52
C LYS A 859 -52.61 -10.26 -26.03
N ASP A 860 -51.39 -10.07 -26.54
CA ASP A 860 -51.06 -9.95 -27.96
C ASP A 860 -50.36 -11.24 -28.47
N GLY A 861 -50.19 -11.36 -29.79
CA GLY A 861 -49.46 -12.43 -30.47
C GLY A 861 -50.21 -13.77 -30.57
N ALA A 862 -49.87 -14.59 -31.56
CA ALA A 862 -50.63 -15.81 -31.88
C ALA A 862 -50.50 -16.97 -30.87
N GLY A 863 -49.54 -16.90 -29.94
CA GLY A 863 -49.22 -17.97 -29.00
C GLY A 863 -50.15 -18.09 -27.80
N THR A 864 -49.91 -19.11 -26.98
CA THR A 864 -50.71 -19.45 -25.79
C THR A 864 -50.09 -18.91 -24.51
N MET A 865 -50.85 -18.06 -23.80
CA MET A 865 -50.51 -17.56 -22.47
C MET A 865 -51.44 -18.16 -21.41
N ARG A 866 -50.87 -18.73 -20.32
CA ARG A 866 -51.65 -19.24 -19.18
C ARG A 866 -51.37 -18.47 -17.90
N LEU A 867 -52.42 -18.09 -17.17
CA LEU A 867 -52.37 -17.66 -15.77
C LEU A 867 -52.68 -18.84 -14.84
N ASN A 868 -51.83 -19.08 -13.85
CA ASN A 868 -52.02 -20.11 -12.80
C ASN A 868 -52.21 -19.51 -11.39
N GLY A 869 -51.94 -18.21 -11.19
CA GLY A 869 -52.04 -17.53 -9.90
C GLY A 869 -53.43 -16.98 -9.55
N VAL A 870 -53.55 -16.41 -8.34
CA VAL A 870 -54.76 -15.66 -7.89
C VAL A 870 -54.68 -14.23 -8.39
N ASN A 871 -55.48 -13.86 -9.39
CA ASN A 871 -55.38 -12.57 -10.08
C ASN A 871 -56.40 -11.57 -9.52
N THR A 872 -55.92 -10.39 -9.16
CA THR A 872 -56.62 -9.40 -8.32
C THR A 872 -56.57 -7.98 -8.86
N TYR A 873 -56.11 -7.78 -10.10
CA TYR A 873 -56.28 -6.52 -10.82
C TYR A 873 -57.77 -6.28 -11.17
N SER A 874 -58.16 -5.01 -11.31
CA SER A 874 -59.55 -4.59 -11.52
C SER A 874 -59.79 -3.81 -12.82
N GLY A 875 -58.82 -3.84 -13.74
CA GLY A 875 -59.04 -3.48 -15.14
C GLY A 875 -59.43 -4.69 -15.99
N ASP A 876 -59.78 -4.42 -17.25
CA ASP A 876 -60.12 -5.44 -18.24
C ASP A 876 -58.95 -6.36 -18.59
N THR A 877 -59.28 -7.53 -19.14
CA THR A 877 -58.34 -8.41 -19.84
C THR A 877 -58.73 -8.45 -21.31
N THR A 878 -57.92 -7.86 -22.17
CA THR A 878 -58.16 -7.86 -23.63
C THR A 878 -57.29 -8.91 -24.30
N ILE A 879 -57.89 -9.78 -25.09
CA ILE A 879 -57.23 -10.82 -25.88
C ILE A 879 -57.32 -10.36 -27.35
N ASN A 880 -56.21 -9.88 -27.90
CA ASN A 880 -56.14 -9.37 -29.26
C ASN A 880 -55.75 -10.44 -30.30
N ASP A 881 -55.02 -11.48 -29.87
CA ASP A 881 -54.56 -12.58 -30.72
C ASP A 881 -54.22 -13.84 -29.89
N GLY A 882 -54.20 -14.99 -30.56
CA GLY A 882 -53.77 -16.27 -30.03
C GLY A 882 -54.73 -16.90 -29.02
N ARG A 883 -54.17 -17.42 -27.93
CA ARG A 883 -54.92 -18.14 -26.89
C ARG A 883 -54.59 -17.65 -25.49
N PHE A 884 -55.62 -17.48 -24.67
CA PHE A 884 -55.51 -17.16 -23.25
C PHE A 884 -56.16 -18.25 -22.40
N GLU A 885 -55.46 -18.69 -21.35
CA GLU A 885 -55.94 -19.74 -20.45
C GLU A 885 -55.92 -19.30 -18.98
N LEU A 886 -57.02 -19.51 -18.27
CA LEU A 886 -57.10 -19.48 -16.81
C LEU A 886 -56.98 -20.92 -16.29
N GLY A 887 -55.83 -21.27 -15.70
CA GLY A 887 -55.51 -22.63 -15.26
C GLY A 887 -56.31 -23.10 -14.04
N ASN A 888 -56.33 -24.41 -13.80
CA ASN A 888 -57.18 -25.08 -12.82
C ASN A 888 -56.97 -24.73 -11.33
N LEU A 889 -55.92 -23.97 -11.00
CA LEU A 889 -55.65 -23.44 -9.66
C LEU A 889 -55.67 -21.90 -9.62
N ALA A 890 -55.95 -21.27 -10.75
CA ALA A 890 -55.99 -19.82 -10.89
C ALA A 890 -57.34 -19.25 -10.46
N GLU A 891 -57.31 -18.00 -10.05
CA GLU A 891 -58.52 -17.20 -9.85
C GLU A 891 -58.43 -15.92 -10.68
N LEU A 892 -59.56 -15.38 -11.13
CA LEU A 892 -59.64 -14.04 -11.73
C LEU A 892 -60.74 -13.22 -11.07
N ARG A 893 -60.36 -12.06 -10.52
CA ARG A 893 -61.25 -11.12 -9.85
C ARG A 893 -62.00 -10.24 -10.85
N PHE A 894 -63.28 -10.02 -10.57
CA PHE A 894 -64.14 -9.07 -11.26
C PHE A 894 -64.81 -8.14 -10.25
N ASP A 895 -64.62 -6.83 -10.41
CA ASP A 895 -65.23 -5.80 -9.56
C ASP A 895 -66.63 -5.47 -10.09
N ILE A 896 -67.69 -5.80 -9.35
CA ILE A 896 -69.07 -5.61 -9.80
C ILE A 896 -69.67 -4.36 -9.15
N GLY A 897 -69.99 -3.36 -9.97
CA GLY A 897 -70.62 -2.11 -9.55
C GLY A 897 -72.11 -2.03 -9.91
N ASN A 898 -72.59 -0.82 -10.20
CA ASN A 898 -73.89 -0.59 -10.83
C ASN A 898 -74.04 -1.43 -12.12
N SER A 899 -75.28 -1.71 -12.54
CA SER A 899 -75.57 -2.42 -13.81
C SER A 899 -74.74 -1.90 -14.99
N GLY A 900 -74.03 -2.79 -15.68
CA GLY A 900 -73.10 -2.46 -16.78
C GLY A 900 -71.76 -1.84 -16.37
N VAL A 901 -71.41 -1.83 -15.08
CA VAL A 901 -70.11 -1.35 -14.58
C VAL A 901 -69.35 -2.50 -13.93
N ASN A 902 -68.39 -3.06 -14.68
CA ASN A 902 -67.47 -4.12 -14.25
C ASN A 902 -66.26 -4.15 -15.19
N ASN A 903 -65.17 -4.81 -14.78
CA ASN A 903 -64.12 -5.23 -15.71
C ASN A 903 -64.51 -6.52 -16.45
N GLN A 904 -63.89 -6.79 -17.60
CA GLN A 904 -64.33 -7.79 -18.57
C GLN A 904 -63.19 -8.65 -19.12
N LEU A 905 -63.50 -9.85 -19.64
CA LEU A 905 -62.70 -10.55 -20.64
C LEU A 905 -63.21 -10.15 -22.03
N LEU A 906 -62.35 -9.52 -22.84
CA LEU A 906 -62.69 -8.95 -24.15
C LEU A 906 -61.90 -9.65 -25.28
N GLY A 907 -62.55 -9.87 -26.42
CA GLY A 907 -61.90 -10.28 -27.67
C GLY A 907 -61.67 -9.11 -28.64
N ALA A 908 -61.00 -9.36 -29.77
CA ALA A 908 -60.90 -8.38 -30.84
C ALA A 908 -62.27 -8.23 -31.55
N VAL A 909 -62.60 -7.03 -32.04
CA VAL A 909 -63.93 -6.79 -32.64
C VAL A 909 -64.10 -7.56 -33.97
N GLY A 910 -64.93 -8.60 -33.95
CA GLY A 910 -65.08 -9.58 -35.03
C GLY A 910 -64.00 -10.67 -35.06
N GLY A 911 -63.32 -10.87 -33.94
CA GLY A 911 -62.30 -11.90 -33.72
C GLY A 911 -62.86 -13.30 -33.49
N THR A 912 -61.94 -14.23 -33.25
CA THR A 912 -62.20 -15.63 -32.84
C THR A 912 -61.07 -16.12 -31.93
N GLU A 913 -60.63 -15.26 -31.00
CA GLU A 913 -59.47 -15.56 -30.15
C GLU A 913 -59.85 -16.58 -29.07
N SER A 914 -58.99 -17.57 -28.83
CA SER A 914 -59.37 -18.72 -28.01
C SER A 914 -59.24 -18.42 -26.52
N LEU A 915 -60.32 -18.60 -25.77
CA LEU A 915 -60.37 -18.47 -24.33
C LEU A 915 -60.62 -19.84 -23.69
N PHE A 916 -59.76 -20.25 -22.76
CA PHE A 916 -59.97 -21.47 -21.96
C PHE A 916 -60.04 -21.14 -20.47
N LEU A 917 -61.15 -21.50 -19.83
CA LEU A 917 -61.44 -21.24 -18.43
C LEU A 917 -61.56 -22.56 -17.65
N ASP A 918 -60.48 -23.00 -17.01
CA ASP A 918 -60.47 -24.15 -16.08
C ASP A 918 -60.32 -23.70 -14.61
N GLY A 919 -60.00 -22.42 -14.37
CA GLY A 919 -59.92 -21.81 -13.02
C GLY A 919 -61.23 -21.17 -12.54
N VAL A 920 -61.14 -20.33 -11.50
CA VAL A 920 -62.30 -19.76 -10.79
C VAL A 920 -62.51 -18.27 -11.08
N LEU A 921 -63.71 -17.88 -11.52
CA LEU A 921 -64.13 -16.48 -11.59
C LEU A 921 -64.61 -16.01 -10.21
N THR A 922 -64.12 -14.86 -9.75
CA THR A 922 -64.37 -14.32 -8.40
C THR A 922 -65.00 -12.94 -8.47
N PHE A 923 -66.29 -12.83 -8.14
CA PHE A 923 -67.02 -11.57 -8.16
C PHE A 923 -66.91 -10.82 -6.83
N ASP A 924 -66.38 -9.59 -6.84
CA ASP A 924 -66.57 -8.66 -5.72
C ASP A 924 -67.94 -8.00 -5.84
N LEU A 925 -68.93 -8.57 -5.13
CA LEU A 925 -70.32 -8.11 -5.12
C LEU A 925 -70.57 -6.96 -4.12
N ALA A 926 -69.55 -6.41 -3.46
CA ALA A 926 -69.72 -5.41 -2.40
C ALA A 926 -70.29 -4.07 -2.90
N ALA A 927 -70.17 -3.77 -4.19
CA ALA A 927 -70.72 -2.58 -4.84
C ALA A 927 -71.80 -2.89 -5.90
N ALA A 928 -72.27 -4.14 -5.96
CA ALA A 928 -73.13 -4.61 -7.04
C ALA A 928 -74.52 -3.96 -7.06
N GLY A 929 -75.07 -3.78 -8.26
CA GLY A 929 -76.49 -3.52 -8.46
C GLY A 929 -77.35 -4.67 -7.92
N THR A 930 -78.53 -4.34 -7.39
CA THR A 930 -79.41 -5.31 -6.69
C THR A 930 -80.83 -5.31 -7.24
N ASN A 931 -81.10 -4.61 -8.34
CA ASN A 931 -82.42 -4.59 -8.97
C ASN A 931 -82.57 -5.79 -9.91
N LEU A 932 -83.76 -6.40 -9.96
CA LEU A 932 -84.08 -7.45 -10.91
C LEU A 932 -83.82 -6.99 -12.36
N GLY A 933 -82.89 -7.63 -13.05
CA GLY A 933 -82.46 -7.27 -14.40
C GLY A 933 -81.23 -6.34 -14.46
N ASP A 934 -80.60 -5.99 -13.34
CA ASP A 934 -79.22 -5.48 -13.35
C ASP A 934 -78.29 -6.58 -13.89
N SER A 935 -77.33 -6.22 -14.75
CA SER A 935 -76.53 -7.19 -15.53
C SER A 935 -75.15 -6.66 -15.89
N TRP A 936 -74.19 -7.57 -16.05
CA TRP A 936 -72.76 -7.33 -16.29
C TRP A 936 -72.22 -8.36 -17.28
N GLN A 937 -71.69 -7.91 -18.42
CA GLN A 937 -70.99 -8.79 -19.36
C GLN A 937 -69.59 -9.05 -18.80
N ILE A 938 -69.32 -10.28 -18.39
CA ILE A 938 -68.04 -10.72 -17.80
C ILE A 938 -67.11 -11.29 -18.87
N VAL A 939 -67.67 -12.01 -19.84
CA VAL A 939 -66.96 -12.62 -20.97
C VAL A 939 -67.61 -12.20 -22.29
N ASP A 940 -66.80 -11.75 -23.24
CA ASP A 940 -67.26 -11.30 -24.56
C ASP A 940 -67.43 -12.46 -25.56
N VAL A 941 -68.42 -13.32 -25.27
CA VAL A 941 -68.83 -14.49 -26.09
C VAL A 941 -69.37 -14.13 -27.50
N ALA A 942 -69.27 -12.86 -27.91
CA ALA A 942 -69.54 -12.38 -29.25
C ALA A 942 -68.27 -12.24 -30.12
N ASN A 943 -67.08 -12.24 -29.50
CA ASN A 943 -65.78 -12.02 -30.15
C ASN A 943 -64.70 -13.05 -29.73
N LEU A 944 -64.98 -13.87 -28.71
CA LEU A 944 -64.10 -14.93 -28.23
C LEU A 944 -64.61 -16.32 -28.66
N ASP A 945 -63.73 -17.31 -28.72
CA ASP A 945 -64.05 -18.74 -28.80
C ASP A 945 -63.82 -19.35 -27.41
N GLU A 946 -64.80 -19.20 -26.51
CA GLU A 946 -64.67 -19.65 -25.12
C GLU A 946 -64.93 -21.14 -24.91
N SER A 947 -64.16 -21.74 -24.00
CA SER A 947 -64.28 -23.14 -23.61
C SER A 947 -64.02 -23.32 -22.12
N TYR A 948 -64.87 -24.11 -21.46
CA TYR A 948 -64.85 -24.31 -20.01
C TYR A 948 -64.25 -25.67 -19.66
N GLY A 949 -63.32 -25.68 -18.69
CA GLY A 949 -62.63 -26.86 -18.21
C GLY A 949 -63.37 -27.58 -17.08
N SER A 950 -62.91 -28.78 -16.73
CA SER A 950 -63.56 -29.63 -15.71
C SER A 950 -63.44 -29.11 -14.27
N ASN A 951 -62.58 -28.13 -14.03
CA ASN A 951 -62.32 -27.51 -12.73
C ASN A 951 -62.89 -26.09 -12.65
N PHE A 952 -63.53 -25.61 -13.73
CA PHE A 952 -64.15 -24.29 -13.80
C PHE A 952 -65.12 -24.05 -12.64
N GLY A 953 -65.10 -22.83 -12.08
CA GLY A 953 -65.94 -22.48 -10.96
C GLY A 953 -66.22 -20.99 -10.85
N VAL A 954 -67.25 -20.65 -10.07
CA VAL A 954 -67.69 -19.27 -9.85
C VAL A 954 -67.96 -19.04 -8.36
N LYS A 955 -67.43 -17.95 -7.80
CA LYS A 955 -67.63 -17.57 -6.39
C LYS A 955 -67.77 -16.05 -6.20
N SER A 956 -68.35 -15.65 -5.07
CA SER A 956 -68.23 -14.30 -4.53
C SER A 956 -66.93 -14.16 -3.74
N LEU A 957 -66.36 -12.96 -3.69
CA LEU A 957 -65.17 -12.62 -2.90
C LEU A 957 -65.36 -12.86 -1.39
N THR A 958 -66.60 -12.86 -0.91
CA THR A 958 -66.99 -13.23 0.46
C THR A 958 -66.75 -14.70 0.80
N GLY A 959 -66.54 -15.56 -0.21
CA GLY A 959 -66.46 -17.02 -0.09
C GLY A 959 -67.76 -17.76 -0.46
N GLY A 960 -68.82 -17.07 -0.89
CA GLY A 960 -70.04 -17.71 -1.39
C GLY A 960 -69.81 -18.42 -2.72
N THR A 961 -69.88 -19.76 -2.76
CA THR A 961 -69.78 -20.55 -4.01
C THR A 961 -71.10 -20.53 -4.78
N PHE A 962 -71.06 -20.25 -6.09
CA PHE A 962 -72.23 -20.40 -6.95
C PHE A 962 -72.47 -21.89 -7.22
N ALA A 963 -73.73 -22.33 -7.25
CA ALA A 963 -74.10 -23.69 -7.64
C ALA A 963 -74.37 -23.75 -9.16
N ASP A 964 -73.68 -24.63 -9.89
CA ASP A 964 -73.99 -24.89 -11.29
C ASP A 964 -75.30 -25.68 -11.47
N ASN A 965 -75.98 -25.37 -12.56
CA ASN A 965 -77.06 -26.16 -13.14
C ASN A 965 -76.95 -26.18 -14.68
N SER A 966 -75.91 -26.82 -15.22
CA SER A 966 -75.61 -26.96 -16.65
C SER A 966 -75.25 -25.65 -17.37
N GLY A 967 -74.20 -24.98 -16.89
CA GLY A 967 -73.70 -23.70 -17.42
C GLY A 967 -74.49 -22.49 -16.93
N LEU A 968 -75.19 -22.66 -15.80
CA LEU A 968 -76.04 -21.65 -15.16
C LEU A 968 -75.75 -21.65 -13.65
N TRP A 969 -74.76 -20.87 -13.29
CA TRP A 969 -74.22 -20.74 -11.93
C TRP A 969 -75.08 -19.75 -11.13
N GLN A 970 -75.59 -20.15 -9.97
CA GLN A 970 -76.43 -19.28 -9.11
C GLN A 970 -75.91 -19.15 -7.67
N LEU A 971 -75.98 -17.95 -7.10
CA LEU A 971 -75.70 -17.65 -5.69
C LEU A 971 -76.77 -16.72 -5.11
N ASP A 972 -77.39 -17.12 -4.01
CA ASP A 972 -78.18 -16.24 -3.16
C ASP A 972 -77.27 -15.58 -2.12
N GLU A 973 -76.92 -14.29 -2.30
CA GLU A 973 -76.11 -13.53 -1.35
C GLU A 973 -76.80 -12.21 -0.97
N ASN A 974 -76.79 -11.88 0.33
CA ASN A 974 -77.39 -10.66 0.90
C ASN A 974 -78.89 -10.43 0.56
N GLY A 975 -79.62 -11.46 0.16
CA GLY A 975 -81.02 -11.37 -0.27
C GLY A 975 -81.21 -11.04 -1.75
N VAL A 976 -80.20 -11.29 -2.57
CA VAL A 976 -80.18 -11.10 -4.02
C VAL A 976 -79.70 -12.39 -4.69
N THR A 977 -80.45 -12.91 -5.64
CA THR A 977 -80.02 -14.07 -6.47
C THR A 977 -79.20 -13.55 -7.65
N TYR A 978 -77.91 -13.80 -7.63
CA TYR A 978 -77.02 -13.56 -8.76
C TYR A 978 -76.91 -14.83 -9.61
N GLN A 979 -76.99 -14.69 -10.93
CA GLN A 979 -76.79 -15.76 -11.89
C GLN A 979 -75.73 -15.39 -12.92
N TYR A 980 -74.68 -16.21 -13.03
CA TYR A 980 -73.74 -16.21 -14.15
C TYR A 980 -74.15 -17.28 -15.18
N SER A 981 -74.10 -16.96 -16.46
CA SER A 981 -74.34 -17.91 -17.55
C SER A 981 -73.12 -18.04 -18.47
N GLU A 982 -72.65 -19.26 -18.65
CA GLU A 982 -71.59 -19.59 -19.61
C GLU A 982 -72.00 -19.24 -21.04
N LEU A 983 -73.25 -19.53 -21.41
CA LEU A 983 -73.83 -19.32 -22.75
C LEU A 983 -73.95 -17.83 -23.16
N THR A 984 -73.90 -16.89 -22.21
CA THR A 984 -73.99 -15.46 -22.50
C THR A 984 -72.86 -14.64 -21.87
N GLY A 985 -71.84 -15.30 -21.29
CA GLY A 985 -70.74 -14.66 -20.58
C GLY A 985 -71.14 -13.65 -19.51
N SER A 986 -72.38 -13.68 -19.00
CA SER A 986 -72.97 -12.56 -18.25
C SER A 986 -73.39 -12.95 -16.85
N LEU A 987 -73.10 -12.07 -15.88
CA LEU A 987 -73.65 -12.07 -14.54
C LEU A 987 -74.91 -11.19 -14.52
N SER A 988 -75.97 -11.60 -13.81
CA SER A 988 -77.21 -10.83 -13.72
C SER A 988 -77.96 -11.08 -12.40
N VAL A 989 -78.79 -10.12 -11.97
CA VAL A 989 -79.72 -10.29 -10.86
C VAL A 989 -81.03 -10.89 -11.38
N VAL A 990 -81.39 -12.06 -10.86
CA VAL A 990 -82.56 -12.86 -11.29
C VAL A 990 -83.57 -13.06 -10.15
N PRO A 991 -84.81 -13.52 -10.41
CA PRO A 991 -85.78 -13.79 -9.36
C PRO A 991 -85.37 -15.03 -8.55
N GLU A 992 -85.51 -14.98 -7.21
CA GLU A 992 -85.30 -16.13 -6.32
C GLU A 992 -86.00 -17.39 -6.87
N PRO A 993 -85.37 -18.59 -6.84
CA PRO A 993 -85.93 -19.81 -7.44
C PRO A 993 -87.35 -20.17 -6.99
N GLY A 994 -87.72 -19.84 -5.74
CA GLY A 994 -89.07 -20.04 -5.21
C GLY A 994 -90.16 -19.23 -5.91
N SER A 995 -89.82 -18.06 -6.47
CA SER A 995 -90.75 -17.18 -7.18
C SER A 995 -91.15 -17.73 -8.56
N LEU A 996 -90.21 -18.35 -9.27
CA LEU A 996 -90.45 -19.00 -10.57
C LEU A 996 -91.38 -20.21 -10.43
N ALA A 997 -91.21 -21.00 -9.36
CA ALA A 997 -92.12 -22.11 -9.03
C ALA A 997 -93.57 -21.63 -8.78
N LEU A 998 -93.73 -20.47 -8.13
CA LEU A 998 -95.03 -19.87 -7.86
C LEU A 998 -95.72 -19.35 -9.15
N LEU A 999 -94.95 -18.78 -10.07
CA LEU A 999 -95.42 -18.39 -11.41
C LEU A 999 -95.87 -19.60 -12.25
N GLY A 1000 -95.11 -20.70 -12.21
CA GLY A 1000 -95.48 -21.96 -12.87
C GLY A 1000 -96.82 -22.53 -12.36
N LEU A 1001 -97.04 -22.54 -11.05
CA LEU A 1001 -98.31 -22.93 -10.43
C LEU A 1001 -99.47 -21.97 -10.79
N GLY A 1002 -99.18 -20.68 -10.97
CA GLY A 1002 -100.12 -19.68 -11.48
C GLY A 1002 -100.59 -19.98 -12.92
N ALA A 1003 -99.69 -20.40 -13.81
CA ALA A 1003 -100.03 -20.77 -15.18
C ALA A 1003 -100.89 -22.05 -15.25
N VAL A 1004 -100.54 -23.09 -14.49
CA VAL A 1004 -101.29 -24.36 -14.46
C VAL A 1004 -102.71 -24.20 -13.91
N SER A 1005 -102.90 -23.35 -12.89
CA SER A 1005 -104.22 -23.10 -12.29
C SER A 1005 -105.18 -22.30 -13.19
N LEU A 1006 -104.66 -21.57 -14.19
CA LEU A 1006 -105.47 -20.93 -15.24
C LEU A 1006 -105.98 -21.91 -16.31
N LEU A 1007 -105.21 -22.97 -16.63
CA LEU A 1007 -105.57 -23.94 -17.66
C LEU A 1007 -106.77 -24.84 -17.29
N PHE A 1008 -106.97 -25.13 -15.99
CA PHE A 1008 -108.07 -25.98 -15.53
C PHE A 1008 -109.45 -25.29 -15.46
N ARG A 1009 -109.54 -23.97 -15.70
CA ARG A 1009 -110.79 -23.21 -15.50
C ARG A 1009 -111.65 -22.99 -16.74
N ARG A 1010 -111.35 -23.66 -17.87
CA ARG A 1010 -112.07 -23.45 -19.15
C ARG A 1010 -112.46 -24.72 -19.92
N ARG A 1011 -113.20 -25.63 -19.26
CA ARG A 1011 -114.20 -26.49 -19.92
C ARG A 1011 -115.35 -26.81 -18.96
N LEU A 1012 -116.55 -26.39 -19.36
CA LEU A 1012 -117.83 -27.04 -19.03
C LEU A 1012 -118.12 -28.07 -20.13
#